data_AF-A0A084SKX7-F1
#
_entry.id   AF-A0A084SKX7-F1
#
_cell.length_a   1.000
_cell.length_b   1.000
_cell.length_c   1.000
_cell.angle_alpha   90.00
_cell.angle_beta   90.00
_cell.angle_gamma   90.00
#
_symmetry.space_group_name_H-M   'P 1'
#
loop_
_entity.id
_entity.type
_entity.pdbx_description
1 polymer ?
#
loop_
_entity_poly.entity_id
_entity_poly.type
_entity_poly.pdbx_seq_one_letter_code
_entity_poly.pdbx_strand_id
1 'polypeptide(L)'
;MPPRAYTRVAVVQLACQPAIALPGRAPFEDPLFDLAHADALRPEGEPPPELDTRFSELRERIARLHREQLLLKVQAILGQCQQWGVRLIVFPEYSLPWQVLEQVARAGGDLVIVAGTHSVTRPARQSGVYERLGGQLPALGQAICPVLHRGRLLGLQPKLSLTEMEQELRPGQVWRPIPLEGLPGPMGVLICLDFLHRGGEAHLKLVAEALEQSHFLAVPSYTPFHTIPEFHAKAQEEAQRYGRPVLWADVAVFSGKKAAGGSSIFVDEGHAGDLRRFPEHAGYLEPGDEGVIVADVDLGFARVGPSTRYDQKRPIVPFAAAGLVYPVHPAGERYAQWLARVGPLLEREDDEAVEFLAQQVAEARPLLLDAGASNKAREARLRRLSRELDSLVSVEQFRRYTREIVLPPQALPLPALRAVLAGGAADAIFEWQKDWRGFGLGALVQRLHDAARPVSPPDPGEWTEAGSTALEFVRRVVHQSPEPSEPEPEPKAEVRWAIPAGIDPAALGELRRGGFVFRFRPRPEDFRATTREGRALHAATAPAYDDGEGFSAGVLLAAQELFLLTVAEAPGPTAAMAVAVEGQAVGAILPISHVGEHWAIQFWEVDGWWRGHTPQVQRALEEELRQVEMQCVSTESGKKRLEALCSRFEKGRERVEVLRAERLATVNGSFVQPTVRVGEVSLPALDALDQWLESGDQTALVLGEYGAGKSTTLAVWCSRLWSQDEAPRPLLSSLASAATGRDAHGLLLDAAGAEDTPANRAALRLLIRTRRVLPVFDGFDEMATRLGSSGLAGRLSELLGVAEETGRVVVSSREHYFESETTLHSTAAEALRQALGTSSGLTRITFQPFDFGQIKELMEKSLPSPQKVDEALKRLQDTYDLMDLVTRPLLLGMVLASLERIAPTARVAPADIYEAYLRHWLSQTSEDGESLSHTQKQEFAEALAEELWRSGRTSCSWRELRRTVRERMGRQLPDHLTPSAVFRDIEGGAFFVREGEEHYRFAHKSFLEYFLARALVETLEVQPEQALDTRPFTREVAAFLGEVLRRRTGDALQSRAVLALQALLRARGTESGRAGPAVTNAFRLLHGLAVWAQDGRQWLPERADLRGVELTGEDLRGARLGAALLHGARLAGADLSGADLAGADLSHAVLVGVRLEGTSLRGANATGADFTQAEATRCDAVGANLSRATLSQSVWWESRWEGAELSGAEVTAALMIPAPPHATPRLAPRSLQPRIATGHAGGVRSVSWSGDGRRLASSGEDG
;
A
#
# COMPACT_ATOMS: atom_id res chain seq x y z
N MET A 1 52.52 10.90 -14.44
CA MET A 1 51.80 10.13 -15.49
C MET A 1 51.05 11.11 -16.37
N PRO A 2 50.77 10.82 -17.65
CA PRO A 2 49.71 11.55 -18.35
C PRO A 2 48.39 11.35 -17.57
N PRO A 3 47.52 12.37 -17.49
CA PRO A 3 46.20 12.19 -16.87
C PRO A 3 45.47 11.07 -17.62
N ARG A 4 44.95 10.07 -16.91
CA ARG A 4 44.11 9.03 -17.51
C ARG A 4 42.83 9.72 -18.01
N ALA A 5 42.66 9.77 -19.33
CA ALA A 5 41.51 10.39 -19.96
C ALA A 5 40.29 9.46 -19.83
N TYR A 6 39.44 9.74 -18.84
CA TYR A 6 38.12 9.13 -18.74
C TYR A 6 37.29 9.51 -19.98
N THR A 7 36.46 8.58 -20.45
CA THR A 7 35.50 8.85 -21.53
C THR A 7 34.16 9.21 -20.93
N ARG A 8 33.66 10.40 -21.25
CA ARG A 8 32.33 10.83 -20.82
C ARG A 8 31.25 10.13 -21.64
N VAL A 9 30.32 9.47 -20.96
CA VAL A 9 29.21 8.72 -21.57
C VAL A 9 27.88 9.17 -21.00
N ALA A 10 26.79 8.93 -21.73
CA ALA A 10 25.45 9.34 -21.34
C ALA A 10 24.38 8.29 -21.61
N VAL A 11 23.35 8.26 -20.77
CA VAL A 11 22.08 7.58 -21.03
C VAL A 11 20.95 8.61 -21.04
N VAL A 12 20.00 8.44 -21.95
CA VAL A 12 18.85 9.34 -22.14
C VAL A 12 17.59 8.64 -21.64
N GLN A 13 16.70 9.38 -20.97
CA GLN A 13 15.32 8.95 -20.75
C GLN A 13 14.37 9.91 -21.43
N LEU A 14 13.48 9.37 -22.28
CA LEU A 14 12.40 10.10 -22.93
C LEU A 14 11.08 9.44 -22.54
N ALA A 15 10.00 10.22 -22.47
CA ALA A 15 8.63 9.71 -22.28
C ALA A 15 8.08 9.05 -23.55
N CYS A 16 8.95 8.65 -24.48
CA CYS A 16 8.62 8.27 -25.84
C CYS A 16 8.34 6.76 -25.91
N GLN A 17 7.06 6.37 -25.98
CA GLN A 17 6.63 5.04 -26.44
C GLN A 17 6.22 5.09 -27.93
N PRO A 18 7.10 4.74 -28.88
CA PRO A 18 6.65 4.60 -30.27
C PRO A 18 7.22 3.41 -31.06
N ALA A 19 7.62 2.28 -30.45
CA ALA A 19 7.88 1.04 -31.22
C ALA A 19 7.62 -0.31 -30.53
N ILE A 20 6.56 -0.43 -29.72
CA ILE A 20 5.86 -1.73 -29.66
C ILE A 20 5.27 -1.98 -31.05
N ALA A 21 5.89 -2.89 -31.82
CA ALA A 21 5.35 -3.34 -33.10
C ALA A 21 4.21 -4.33 -32.82
N LEU A 22 2.99 -3.81 -32.67
CA LEU A 22 1.79 -4.63 -32.59
C LEU A 22 1.51 -5.31 -33.94
N PRO A 23 0.73 -6.41 -33.96
CA PRO A 23 0.35 -7.12 -35.16
C PRO A 23 -0.03 -6.21 -36.35
N GLY A 24 0.88 -6.16 -37.33
CA GLY A 24 0.72 -5.40 -38.57
C GLY A 24 1.01 -3.89 -38.56
N ARG A 25 1.33 -3.21 -37.43
CA ARG A 25 1.54 -1.73 -37.42
C ARG A 25 2.65 -1.23 -36.47
N ALA A 26 3.46 -0.28 -36.94
CA ALA A 26 4.41 0.47 -36.11
C ALA A 26 3.71 1.67 -35.41
N PRO A 27 4.08 2.11 -34.20
CA PRO A 27 3.43 3.25 -33.53
C PRO A 27 3.61 4.63 -34.17
N PHE A 28 4.54 4.80 -35.12
CA PHE A 28 4.50 5.97 -36.01
C PHE A 28 3.35 5.93 -37.03
N GLU A 29 2.58 4.84 -37.05
CA GLU A 29 1.27 4.75 -37.70
C GLU A 29 0.13 5.12 -36.75
N ASP A 30 0.33 5.23 -35.43
CA ASP A 30 -0.70 5.72 -34.50
C ASP A 30 -0.11 6.68 -33.44
N PRO A 31 -0.06 7.98 -33.73
CA PRO A 31 0.61 8.96 -32.88
C PRO A 31 -0.12 9.31 -31.56
N LEU A 32 -1.25 8.66 -31.22
CA LEU A 32 -2.11 9.01 -30.08
C LEU A 32 -2.19 7.95 -28.95
N PHE A 33 -1.28 6.96 -28.97
CA PHE A 33 -1.24 5.76 -28.11
C PHE A 33 -1.96 5.79 -26.74
N ASP A 34 -3.01 4.95 -26.67
CA ASP A 34 -3.61 4.35 -25.47
C ASP A 34 -3.42 2.82 -25.55
N LEU A 35 -2.97 2.18 -24.46
CA LEU A 35 -2.58 0.76 -24.46
C LEU A 35 -3.76 -0.21 -24.65
N ALA A 36 -5.01 0.26 -24.55
CA ALA A 36 -6.21 -0.57 -24.74
C ALA A 36 -6.64 -0.71 -26.21
N HIS A 37 -6.25 0.21 -27.11
CA HIS A 37 -6.76 0.24 -28.49
C HIS A 37 -5.64 0.57 -29.49
N ALA A 38 -5.21 -0.43 -30.25
CA ALA A 38 -4.39 -0.18 -31.44
C ALA A 38 -5.25 0.50 -32.51
N ASP A 39 -4.76 1.59 -33.11
CA ASP A 39 -5.43 2.37 -34.15
C ASP A 39 -6.53 3.32 -33.58
N ALA A 40 -6.13 4.19 -32.64
CA ALA A 40 -6.96 5.21 -31.98
C ALA A 40 -7.56 6.27 -32.94
N LEU A 41 -7.19 6.24 -34.22
CA LEU A 41 -7.78 7.03 -35.31
C LEU A 41 -8.75 6.24 -36.20
N ARG A 42 -8.98 4.94 -35.97
CA ARG A 42 -10.03 4.15 -36.66
C ARG A 42 -11.07 3.60 -35.66
N PRO A 43 -12.34 3.44 -36.09
CA PRO A 43 -13.34 2.72 -35.31
C PRO A 43 -13.02 1.21 -35.29
N GLU A 44 -13.59 0.48 -34.33
CA GLU A 44 -13.49 -0.99 -34.29
C GLU A 44 -14.33 -1.61 -35.42
N GLY A 45 -13.67 -2.10 -36.47
CA GLY A 45 -14.31 -2.72 -37.65
C GLY A 45 -13.64 -2.32 -38.97
N GLU A 46 -14.23 -2.72 -40.10
CA GLU A 46 -13.86 -2.18 -41.41
C GLU A 46 -14.52 -0.80 -41.60
N PRO A 47 -13.75 0.29 -41.74
CA PRO A 47 -14.33 1.59 -42.06
C PRO A 47 -14.80 1.64 -43.53
N PRO A 48 -15.73 2.53 -43.88
CA PRO A 48 -16.12 2.77 -45.27
C PRO A 48 -14.89 3.14 -46.14
N PRO A 49 -14.75 2.61 -47.37
CA PRO A 49 -13.59 2.85 -48.23
C PRO A 49 -13.29 4.34 -48.45
N GLU A 50 -14.32 5.19 -48.50
CA GLU A 50 -14.25 6.63 -48.73
C GLU A 50 -13.67 7.40 -47.52
N LEU A 51 -13.73 6.81 -46.32
CA LEU A 51 -13.13 7.36 -45.10
C LEU A 51 -11.74 6.78 -44.82
N ASP A 52 -11.40 5.59 -45.32
CA ASP A 52 -10.11 4.95 -45.03
C ASP A 52 -8.92 5.78 -45.53
N THR A 53 -9.07 6.42 -46.70
CA THR A 53 -8.10 7.39 -47.23
C THR A 53 -7.95 8.60 -46.32
N ARG A 54 -9.05 9.23 -45.88
CA ARG A 54 -9.03 10.42 -45.02
C ARG A 54 -8.40 10.14 -43.65
N PHE A 55 -8.73 9.00 -43.03
CA PHE A 55 -8.08 8.57 -41.79
C PHE A 55 -6.59 8.33 -42.00
N SER A 56 -6.20 7.71 -43.12
CA SER A 56 -4.78 7.44 -43.43
C SER A 56 -3.98 8.72 -43.67
N GLU A 57 -4.53 9.70 -44.37
CA GLU A 57 -3.89 11.02 -44.61
C GLU A 57 -3.75 11.86 -43.34
N LEU A 58 -4.80 11.91 -42.50
CA LEU A 58 -4.75 12.57 -41.19
C LEU A 58 -3.67 11.94 -40.30
N ARG A 59 -3.64 10.61 -40.27
CA ARG A 59 -2.68 9.80 -39.51
C ARG A 59 -1.23 10.03 -39.98
N GLU A 60 -0.97 10.03 -41.28
CA GLU A 60 0.35 10.39 -41.83
C GLU A 60 0.78 11.82 -41.45
N ARG A 61 -0.16 12.77 -41.45
CA ARG A 61 0.10 14.16 -41.09
C ARG A 61 0.45 14.32 -39.62
N ILE A 62 -0.30 13.68 -38.72
CA ILE A 62 -0.03 13.69 -37.28
C ILE A 62 1.32 12.96 -37.00
N ALA A 63 1.58 11.84 -37.68
CA ALA A 63 2.86 11.13 -37.60
C ALA A 63 4.06 11.94 -38.13
N ARG A 64 3.84 12.83 -39.11
CA ARG A 64 4.84 13.79 -39.57
C ARG A 64 5.12 14.86 -38.52
N LEU A 65 4.08 15.51 -37.98
CA LEU A 65 4.21 16.52 -36.93
C LEU A 65 4.91 15.95 -35.68
N HIS A 66 4.56 14.74 -35.25
CA HIS A 66 5.21 14.08 -34.11
C HIS A 66 6.71 13.82 -34.37
N ARG A 67 7.10 13.40 -35.58
CA ARG A 67 8.51 13.20 -35.95
C ARG A 67 9.29 14.51 -36.02
N GLU A 68 8.71 15.58 -36.56
CA GLU A 68 9.32 16.90 -36.62
C GLU A 68 9.62 17.42 -35.18
N GLN A 69 8.67 17.25 -34.27
CA GLN A 69 8.80 17.58 -32.84
C GLN A 69 9.86 16.73 -32.11
N LEU A 70 9.86 15.40 -32.32
CA LEU A 70 10.86 14.50 -31.76
C LEU A 70 12.28 14.85 -32.24
N LEU A 71 12.44 15.18 -33.53
CA LEU A 71 13.74 15.53 -34.11
C LEU A 71 14.32 16.80 -33.46
N LEU A 72 13.51 17.83 -33.23
CA LEU A 72 13.93 19.05 -32.52
C LEU A 72 14.41 18.74 -31.10
N LYS A 73 13.69 17.89 -30.35
CA LYS A 73 14.10 17.44 -29.01
C LYS A 73 15.44 16.70 -29.04
N VAL A 74 15.60 15.75 -29.96
CA VAL A 74 16.82 14.93 -30.07
C VAL A 74 18.03 15.76 -30.52
N GLN A 75 17.86 16.70 -31.46
CA GLN A 75 18.93 17.60 -31.89
C GLN A 75 19.47 18.47 -30.74
N ALA A 76 18.60 18.99 -29.88
CA ALA A 76 19.00 19.75 -28.69
C ALA A 76 19.76 18.89 -27.68
N ILE A 77 19.30 17.65 -27.42
CA ILE A 77 19.99 16.69 -26.55
C ILE A 77 21.41 16.37 -27.08
N LEU A 78 21.55 16.08 -28.38
CA LEU A 78 22.84 15.78 -28.99
C LEU A 78 23.80 16.98 -28.94
N GLY A 79 23.31 18.18 -29.22
CA GLY A 79 24.10 19.42 -29.11
C GLY A 79 24.59 19.67 -27.69
N GLN A 80 23.74 19.47 -26.67
CA GLN A 80 24.15 19.66 -25.28
C GLN A 80 25.16 18.58 -24.83
N CYS A 81 24.99 17.33 -25.28
CA CYS A 81 25.95 16.26 -25.02
C CYS A 81 27.32 16.54 -25.65
N GLN A 82 27.36 17.09 -26.87
CA GLN A 82 28.60 17.56 -27.50
C GLN A 82 29.28 18.67 -26.69
N GLN A 83 28.53 19.67 -26.21
CA GLN A 83 29.07 20.74 -25.35
C GLN A 83 29.63 20.19 -24.04
N TRP A 84 29.00 19.16 -23.46
CA TRP A 84 29.53 18.49 -22.27
C TRP A 84 30.73 17.58 -22.54
N GLY A 85 31.14 17.39 -23.80
CA GLY A 85 32.25 16.51 -24.17
C GLY A 85 31.92 15.02 -24.08
N VAL A 86 30.62 14.65 -24.10
CA VAL A 86 30.18 13.25 -24.21
C VAL A 86 30.76 12.67 -25.50
N ARG A 87 31.22 11.41 -25.45
CA ARG A 87 31.67 10.65 -26.62
C ARG A 87 30.71 9.55 -27.03
N LEU A 88 29.88 9.07 -26.11
CA LEU A 88 28.92 8.00 -26.35
C LEU A 88 27.60 8.27 -25.64
N ILE A 89 26.49 8.03 -26.34
CA ILE A 89 25.14 8.24 -25.82
C ILE A 89 24.25 7.03 -26.15
N VAL A 90 23.49 6.55 -25.17
CA VAL A 90 22.52 5.46 -25.33
C VAL A 90 21.10 6.01 -25.18
N PHE A 91 20.28 5.80 -26.22
CA PHE A 91 18.85 6.07 -26.22
C PHE A 91 18.05 4.81 -25.83
N PRO A 92 16.88 4.95 -25.19
CA PRO A 92 16.04 3.81 -24.81
C PRO A 92 15.61 2.96 -26.00
N GLU A 93 15.17 1.73 -25.72
CA GLU A 93 14.54 0.91 -26.76
C GLU A 93 13.38 1.68 -27.41
N TYR A 94 13.19 1.51 -28.71
CA TYR A 94 12.07 2.09 -29.45
C TYR A 94 11.97 3.63 -29.55
N SER A 95 12.93 4.38 -29.00
CA SER A 95 12.84 5.84 -28.91
C SER A 95 13.22 6.64 -30.17
N LEU A 96 14.06 6.12 -31.08
CA LEU A 96 14.42 6.80 -32.34
C LEU A 96 13.97 5.99 -33.57
N PRO A 97 13.01 6.47 -34.37
CA PRO A 97 12.54 5.75 -35.55
C PRO A 97 13.50 5.82 -36.74
N TRP A 98 13.42 4.83 -37.64
CA TRP A 98 14.23 4.79 -38.85
C TRP A 98 14.13 6.06 -39.72
N GLN A 99 12.97 6.74 -39.71
CA GLN A 99 12.71 7.96 -40.46
C GLN A 99 13.57 9.18 -40.05
N VAL A 100 14.16 9.18 -38.84
CA VAL A 100 15.00 10.30 -38.35
C VAL A 100 16.48 9.95 -38.24
N LEU A 101 16.88 8.69 -38.47
CA LEU A 101 18.25 8.22 -38.28
C LEU A 101 19.28 9.01 -39.11
N GLU A 102 18.91 9.44 -40.31
CA GLU A 102 19.82 10.19 -41.18
C GLU A 102 20.09 11.61 -40.63
N GLN A 103 19.07 12.27 -40.10
CA GLN A 103 19.17 13.58 -39.45
C GLN A 103 19.88 13.47 -38.08
N VAL A 104 19.61 12.41 -37.32
CA VAL A 104 20.29 12.08 -36.05
C VAL A 104 21.77 11.79 -36.27
N ALA A 105 22.12 10.99 -37.27
CA ALA A 105 23.52 10.69 -37.60
C ALA A 105 24.32 11.94 -38.00
N ARG A 106 23.69 12.85 -38.74
CA ARG A 106 24.29 14.15 -39.12
C ARG A 106 24.43 15.08 -37.92
N ALA A 107 23.40 15.19 -37.06
CA ALA A 107 23.44 16.04 -35.87
C ALA A 107 24.42 15.51 -34.80
N GLY A 108 24.62 14.20 -34.73
CA GLY A 108 25.51 13.54 -33.76
C GLY A 108 26.98 13.92 -33.88
N GLY A 109 27.44 14.32 -35.07
CA GLY A 109 28.84 14.70 -35.29
C GLY A 109 29.81 13.59 -34.85
N ASP A 110 30.67 13.91 -33.88
CA ASP A 110 31.70 13.03 -33.35
C ASP A 110 31.21 12.08 -32.23
N LEU A 111 29.92 12.11 -31.87
CA LEU A 111 29.30 11.16 -30.93
C LEU A 111 29.21 9.75 -31.50
N VAL A 112 29.28 8.74 -30.63
CA VAL A 112 28.77 7.38 -30.88
C VAL A 112 27.34 7.32 -30.31
N ILE A 113 26.34 7.13 -31.16
CA ILE A 113 24.92 7.10 -30.76
C ILE A 113 24.41 5.66 -30.87
N VAL A 114 24.02 5.06 -29.75
CA VAL A 114 23.22 3.83 -29.72
C VAL A 114 21.76 4.24 -29.76
N ALA A 115 21.09 4.02 -30.90
CA ALA A 115 19.85 4.72 -31.24
C ALA A 115 18.56 4.10 -30.66
N GLY A 116 18.65 3.13 -29.74
CA GLY A 116 17.51 2.25 -29.43
C GLY A 116 17.26 1.22 -30.54
N THR A 117 16.22 0.39 -30.39
CA THR A 117 15.82 -0.57 -31.44
C THR A 117 14.65 -0.04 -32.27
N HIS A 118 14.44 -0.63 -33.46
CA HIS A 118 13.19 -0.52 -34.20
C HIS A 118 12.97 -1.75 -35.11
N SER A 119 11.74 -1.95 -35.57
CA SER A 119 11.37 -3.01 -36.51
C SER A 119 11.69 -2.64 -37.97
N VAL A 120 12.28 -3.57 -38.72
CA VAL A 120 12.58 -3.40 -40.15
C VAL A 120 11.33 -3.70 -40.99
N THR A 121 10.56 -2.65 -41.27
CA THR A 121 9.36 -2.70 -42.12
C THR A 121 9.68 -2.60 -43.63
N ARG A 122 8.69 -2.86 -44.50
CA ARG A 122 8.84 -2.69 -45.96
C ARG A 122 9.19 -1.24 -46.34
N PRO A 123 8.49 -0.20 -45.82
CA PRO A 123 8.88 1.20 -46.04
C PRO A 123 10.30 1.51 -45.54
N ALA A 124 10.71 0.99 -44.39
CA ALA A 124 12.07 1.22 -43.86
C ALA A 124 13.15 0.71 -44.82
N ARG A 125 12.95 -0.48 -45.43
CA ARG A 125 13.86 -1.02 -46.45
C ARG A 125 13.80 -0.24 -47.77
N GLN A 126 12.60 0.04 -48.28
CA GLN A 126 12.41 0.80 -49.52
C GLN A 126 12.96 2.23 -49.44
N SER A 127 13.02 2.82 -48.25
CA SER A 127 13.59 4.14 -48.02
C SER A 127 15.09 4.24 -48.30
N GLY A 128 15.83 3.12 -48.36
CA GLY A 128 17.29 3.09 -48.52
C GLY A 128 18.09 3.71 -47.37
N VAL A 129 17.48 3.96 -46.19
CA VAL A 129 18.13 4.72 -45.11
C VAL A 129 19.41 4.06 -44.57
N TYR A 130 19.42 2.74 -44.40
CA TYR A 130 20.60 2.01 -43.90
C TYR A 130 21.76 2.05 -44.90
N GLU A 131 21.44 1.94 -46.19
CA GLU A 131 22.42 1.94 -47.29
C GLU A 131 23.03 3.34 -47.47
N ARG A 132 22.23 4.41 -47.38
CA ARG A 132 22.75 5.80 -47.36
C ARG A 132 23.67 6.07 -46.17
N LEU A 133 23.41 5.45 -45.03
CA LEU A 133 24.30 5.51 -43.86
C LEU A 133 25.51 4.56 -43.96
N GLY A 134 25.65 3.77 -45.03
CA GLY A 134 26.78 2.87 -45.28
C GLY A 134 26.65 1.47 -44.69
N GLY A 135 25.46 1.08 -44.22
CA GLY A 135 25.17 -0.24 -43.66
C GLY A 135 24.72 -1.28 -44.68
N GLN A 136 24.79 -2.56 -44.29
CA GLN A 136 24.13 -3.65 -45.02
C GLN A 136 22.62 -3.63 -44.79
N LEU A 137 21.83 -4.02 -45.80
CA LEU A 137 20.37 -4.01 -45.75
C LEU A 137 19.84 -5.14 -44.83
N PRO A 138 19.14 -4.83 -43.72
CA PRO A 138 18.70 -5.81 -42.74
C PRO A 138 17.47 -6.64 -43.18
N ALA A 139 17.22 -7.77 -42.50
CA ALA A 139 16.12 -8.66 -42.84
C ALA A 139 14.75 -8.04 -42.52
N LEU A 140 13.73 -8.34 -43.34
CA LEU A 140 12.37 -7.83 -43.13
C LEU A 140 11.75 -8.50 -41.88
N GLY A 141 11.12 -7.69 -41.02
CA GLY A 141 10.52 -8.12 -39.75
C GLY A 141 11.53 -8.36 -38.61
N GLN A 142 12.82 -8.07 -38.82
CA GLN A 142 13.82 -8.16 -37.77
C GLN A 142 13.81 -6.90 -36.89
N ALA A 143 14.02 -7.06 -35.57
CA ALA A 143 14.30 -5.94 -34.67
C ALA A 143 15.82 -5.67 -34.63
N ILE A 144 16.23 -4.42 -34.85
CA ILE A 144 17.65 -4.02 -34.90
C ILE A 144 17.89 -2.73 -34.11
N CYS A 145 19.06 -2.61 -33.49
CA CYS A 145 19.60 -1.40 -32.89
C CYS A 145 20.69 -0.79 -33.79
N PRO A 146 20.46 0.40 -34.38
CA PRO A 146 21.51 1.14 -35.08
C PRO A 146 22.50 1.78 -34.13
N VAL A 147 23.78 1.70 -34.48
CA VAL A 147 24.83 2.49 -33.85
C VAL A 147 25.45 3.42 -34.87
N LEU A 148 25.36 4.72 -34.61
CA LEU A 148 25.73 5.79 -35.54
C LEU A 148 27.00 6.51 -35.06
N HIS A 149 27.86 6.90 -36.00
CA HIS A 149 29.04 7.72 -35.74
C HIS A 149 29.39 8.53 -37.01
N ARG A 150 29.71 9.83 -36.88
CA ARG A 150 30.16 10.70 -37.99
C ARG A 150 29.27 10.64 -39.24
N GLY A 151 27.95 10.71 -39.06
CA GLY A 151 26.99 10.66 -40.17
C GLY A 151 26.83 9.29 -40.84
N ARG A 152 27.41 8.22 -40.27
CA ARG A 152 27.40 6.86 -40.82
C ARG A 152 26.95 5.82 -39.80
N LEU A 153 26.63 4.64 -40.29
CA LEU A 153 26.29 3.46 -39.49
C LEU A 153 27.57 2.67 -39.16
N LEU A 154 27.90 2.60 -37.87
CA LEU A 154 29.02 1.84 -37.34
C LEU A 154 28.65 0.36 -37.12
N GLY A 155 27.37 0.07 -36.87
CA GLY A 155 26.85 -1.29 -36.76
C GLY A 155 25.33 -1.37 -36.66
N LEU A 156 24.80 -2.57 -36.90
CA LEU A 156 23.40 -2.95 -36.67
C LEU A 156 23.39 -4.18 -35.76
N GLN A 157 22.89 -4.04 -34.53
CA GLN A 157 22.83 -5.13 -33.56
C GLN A 157 21.42 -5.69 -33.51
N PRO A 158 21.20 -6.97 -33.87
CA PRO A 158 19.86 -7.53 -33.88
C PRO A 158 19.44 -7.98 -32.48
N LYS A 159 18.14 -7.87 -32.18
CA LYS A 159 17.52 -8.44 -30.98
C LYS A 159 17.56 -9.96 -31.06
N LEU A 160 18.07 -10.65 -30.04
CA LEU A 160 18.33 -12.11 -30.09
C LEU A 160 17.15 -12.94 -29.57
N SER A 161 16.33 -12.36 -28.70
CA SER A 161 15.14 -12.94 -28.11
C SER A 161 13.93 -11.99 -28.24
N LEU A 162 12.72 -12.54 -28.10
CA LEU A 162 11.47 -11.79 -28.26
C LEU A 162 10.66 -11.87 -26.96
N THR A 163 10.00 -10.78 -26.59
CA THR A 163 8.97 -10.79 -25.54
C THR A 163 7.68 -11.43 -26.06
N GLU A 164 6.75 -11.75 -25.16
CA GLU A 164 5.39 -12.16 -25.54
C GLU A 164 4.67 -11.11 -26.41
N MET A 165 5.04 -9.83 -26.31
CA MET A 165 4.48 -8.72 -27.10
C MET A 165 5.10 -8.60 -28.50
N GLU A 166 6.14 -9.37 -28.82
CA GLU A 166 6.96 -9.23 -30.03
C GLU A 166 6.98 -10.49 -30.89
N GLN A 167 6.06 -11.44 -30.68
CA GLN A 167 6.03 -12.76 -31.34
C GLN A 167 6.01 -12.71 -32.88
N GLU A 168 5.61 -11.59 -33.49
CA GLU A 168 5.62 -11.40 -34.95
C GLU A 168 6.97 -10.96 -35.53
N LEU A 169 7.88 -10.48 -34.68
CA LEU A 169 9.22 -10.08 -35.11
C LEU A 169 10.13 -11.31 -35.27
N ARG A 170 11.28 -11.12 -35.90
CA ARG A 170 12.28 -12.18 -36.13
C ARG A 170 13.52 -11.95 -35.27
N PRO A 171 13.97 -12.95 -34.49
CA PRO A 171 15.21 -12.83 -33.74
C PRO A 171 16.42 -12.87 -34.67
N GLY A 172 17.49 -12.19 -34.27
CA GLY A 172 18.80 -12.26 -34.89
C GLY A 172 19.53 -13.57 -34.58
N GLN A 173 20.29 -14.06 -35.55
CA GLN A 173 21.08 -15.30 -35.42
C GLN A 173 22.59 -15.04 -35.26
N VAL A 174 23.04 -13.79 -35.42
CA VAL A 174 24.46 -13.40 -35.34
C VAL A 174 24.56 -12.10 -34.56
N TRP A 175 25.39 -12.09 -33.51
CA TRP A 175 25.71 -10.94 -32.69
C TRP A 175 27.22 -10.77 -32.63
N ARG A 176 27.72 -9.52 -32.66
CA ARG A 176 29.15 -9.21 -32.57
C ARG A 176 29.34 -7.84 -31.92
N PRO A 177 30.31 -7.62 -31.03
CA PRO A 177 30.51 -6.30 -30.44
C PRO A 177 30.99 -5.31 -31.51
N ILE A 178 30.66 -4.04 -31.32
CA ILE A 178 30.93 -2.97 -32.28
C ILE A 178 32.32 -2.40 -32.01
N PRO A 179 33.25 -2.43 -32.97
CA PRO A 179 34.54 -1.75 -32.82
C PRO A 179 34.31 -0.24 -32.78
N LEU A 180 34.89 0.45 -31.80
CA LEU A 180 34.77 1.90 -31.66
C LEU A 180 36.01 2.60 -32.22
N GLU A 181 35.79 3.62 -33.05
CA GLU A 181 36.88 4.46 -33.54
C GLU A 181 37.26 5.51 -32.49
N GLY A 182 38.52 5.51 -32.05
CA GLY A 182 39.02 6.49 -31.07
C GLY A 182 38.57 6.26 -29.61
N LEU A 183 37.93 5.14 -29.29
CA LEU A 183 37.62 4.72 -27.92
C LEU A 183 38.23 3.33 -27.64
N PRO A 184 38.53 2.98 -26.37
CA PRO A 184 39.19 1.71 -26.06
C PRO A 184 38.21 0.52 -26.10
N GLY A 185 38.53 -0.47 -26.93
CA GLY A 185 37.83 -1.75 -27.00
C GLY A 185 36.46 -1.71 -27.72
N PRO A 186 35.89 -2.89 -28.02
CA PRO A 186 34.60 -2.96 -28.69
C PRO A 186 33.45 -2.92 -27.69
N MET A 187 32.33 -2.35 -28.12
CA MET A 187 31.09 -2.20 -27.34
C MET A 187 30.15 -3.38 -27.55
N GLY A 188 29.67 -3.99 -26.47
CA GLY A 188 28.51 -4.87 -26.55
C GLY A 188 27.22 -4.05 -26.52
N VAL A 189 26.29 -4.29 -27.46
CA VAL A 189 24.92 -3.75 -27.37
C VAL A 189 23.95 -4.91 -27.17
N LEU A 190 23.27 -4.98 -26.02
CA LEU A 190 22.30 -6.04 -25.69
C LEU A 190 20.94 -5.39 -25.43
N ILE A 191 19.86 -6.04 -25.85
CA ILE A 191 18.51 -5.45 -25.79
C ILE A 191 17.69 -6.17 -24.71
N CYS A 192 17.25 -5.46 -23.68
CA CYS A 192 16.44 -5.93 -22.53
C CYS A 192 16.48 -7.45 -22.22
N LEU A 193 15.60 -8.25 -22.85
CA LEU A 193 15.52 -9.69 -22.62
C LEU A 193 16.81 -10.46 -22.93
N ASP A 194 17.58 -10.03 -23.94
CA ASP A 194 18.86 -10.63 -24.31
C ASP A 194 19.87 -10.51 -23.15
N PHE A 195 19.76 -9.44 -22.37
CA PHE A 195 20.57 -9.20 -21.18
C PHE A 195 20.11 -10.08 -19.99
N LEU A 196 18.79 -10.30 -19.83
CA LEU A 196 18.24 -11.14 -18.77
C LEU A 196 18.49 -12.65 -18.99
N HIS A 197 18.49 -13.14 -20.23
CA HIS A 197 18.50 -14.57 -20.57
C HIS A 197 19.88 -15.26 -20.51
N ARG A 198 20.85 -14.68 -19.79
CA ARG A 198 22.17 -15.28 -19.53
C ARG A 198 22.15 -16.67 -18.85
N GLY A 199 21.00 -17.18 -18.39
CA GLY A 199 20.88 -18.53 -17.82
C GLY A 199 20.63 -19.65 -18.83
N GLY A 200 20.29 -19.34 -20.09
CA GLY A 200 19.94 -20.35 -21.10
C GLY A 200 21.12 -20.80 -21.96
N GLU A 201 21.40 -22.11 -22.01
CA GLU A 201 22.54 -22.68 -22.75
C GLU A 201 22.60 -22.31 -24.25
N ALA A 202 21.47 -22.02 -24.88
CA ALA A 202 21.40 -21.76 -26.32
C ALA A 202 21.87 -20.36 -26.70
N HIS A 203 21.35 -19.30 -26.05
CA HIS A 203 21.72 -17.92 -26.38
C HIS A 203 23.12 -17.57 -25.88
N LEU A 204 23.54 -18.08 -24.71
CA LEU A 204 24.91 -17.90 -24.20
C LEU A 204 25.95 -18.27 -25.26
N LYS A 205 25.79 -19.40 -25.97
CA LYS A 205 26.74 -19.86 -26.99
C LYS A 205 26.88 -18.91 -28.18
N LEU A 206 25.88 -18.07 -28.47
CA LEU A 206 25.90 -17.09 -29.56
C LEU A 206 26.61 -15.79 -29.19
N VAL A 207 26.68 -15.45 -27.89
CA VAL A 207 27.23 -14.17 -27.42
C VAL A 207 28.43 -14.29 -26.49
N ALA A 208 28.70 -15.43 -25.85
CA ALA A 208 29.68 -15.52 -24.75
C ALA A 208 31.09 -15.05 -25.15
N GLU A 209 31.71 -15.65 -26.18
CA GLU A 209 33.06 -15.27 -26.65
C GLU A 209 33.12 -13.79 -27.06
N ALA A 210 32.08 -13.32 -27.76
CA ALA A 210 31.94 -11.96 -28.26
C ALA A 210 31.69 -10.94 -27.12
N LEU A 211 31.02 -11.36 -26.04
CA LEU A 211 30.86 -10.59 -24.81
C LEU A 211 32.14 -10.59 -23.98
N GLU A 212 32.91 -11.67 -23.90
CA GLU A 212 34.21 -11.63 -23.19
C GLU A 212 35.18 -10.59 -23.77
N GLN A 213 35.05 -10.28 -25.06
CA GLN A 213 35.80 -9.24 -25.77
C GLN A 213 35.24 -7.82 -25.57
N SER A 214 34.01 -7.67 -25.04
CA SER A 214 33.33 -6.38 -24.88
C SER A 214 33.78 -5.65 -23.61
N HIS A 215 34.35 -4.44 -23.75
CA HIS A 215 34.87 -3.65 -22.63
C HIS A 215 33.76 -2.99 -21.78
N PHE A 216 32.61 -2.71 -22.37
CA PHE A 216 31.43 -2.16 -21.72
C PHE A 216 30.16 -2.58 -22.48
N LEU A 217 29.00 -2.43 -21.83
CA LEU A 217 27.71 -2.79 -22.39
C LEU A 217 26.81 -1.56 -22.51
N ALA A 218 26.20 -1.36 -23.67
CA ALA A 218 25.07 -0.47 -23.87
C ALA A 218 23.79 -1.30 -23.93
N VAL A 219 22.80 -0.94 -23.11
CA VAL A 219 21.54 -1.68 -22.96
C VAL A 219 20.35 -0.74 -23.21
N PRO A 220 19.99 -0.51 -24.48
CA PRO A 220 18.69 0.05 -24.82
C PRO A 220 17.60 -0.95 -24.38
N SER A 221 16.70 -0.50 -23.51
CA SER A 221 15.72 -1.34 -22.84
C SER A 221 14.31 -0.78 -22.91
N TYR A 222 13.34 -1.68 -22.72
CA TYR A 222 11.96 -1.40 -22.37
C TYR A 222 11.56 -2.43 -21.29
N THR A 223 11.81 -2.13 -20.02
CA THR A 223 11.77 -3.15 -18.94
C THR A 223 10.43 -3.16 -18.19
N PRO A 224 9.63 -4.24 -18.27
CA PRO A 224 8.39 -4.35 -17.49
C PRO A 224 8.62 -4.30 -15.98
N PHE A 225 7.72 -3.63 -15.24
CA PHE A 225 7.83 -3.41 -13.78
C PHE A 225 8.21 -4.66 -12.96
N HIS A 226 7.65 -5.82 -13.30
CA HIS A 226 7.94 -7.09 -12.61
C HIS A 226 9.35 -7.62 -12.83
N THR A 227 10.02 -7.24 -13.94
CA THR A 227 11.42 -7.63 -14.24
C THR A 227 12.46 -6.57 -13.85
N ILE A 228 12.06 -5.35 -13.46
CA ILE A 228 12.99 -4.29 -13.08
C ILE A 228 13.96 -4.75 -11.97
N PRO A 229 13.53 -5.41 -10.88
CA PRO A 229 14.46 -5.92 -9.86
C PRO A 229 15.45 -6.95 -10.40
N GLU A 230 15.02 -7.84 -11.30
CA GLU A 230 15.90 -8.83 -11.94
C GLU A 230 16.93 -8.18 -12.88
N PHE A 231 16.53 -7.12 -13.58
CA PHE A 231 17.41 -6.36 -14.45
C PHE A 231 18.48 -5.63 -13.63
N HIS A 232 18.08 -4.87 -12.60
CA HIS A 232 19.02 -4.20 -11.69
C HIS A 232 20.03 -5.19 -11.11
N ALA A 233 19.56 -6.35 -10.62
CA ALA A 233 20.44 -7.39 -10.07
C ALA A 233 21.46 -7.90 -11.10
N LYS A 234 21.06 -8.16 -12.35
CA LYS A 234 21.97 -8.63 -13.41
C LYS A 234 22.89 -7.54 -13.95
N ALA A 235 22.46 -6.28 -13.96
CA ALA A 235 23.28 -5.13 -14.35
C ALA A 235 24.36 -4.84 -13.30
N GLN A 236 24.00 -4.93 -12.02
CA GLN A 236 24.91 -4.86 -10.90
C GLN A 236 25.87 -6.06 -10.87
N GLU A 237 25.38 -7.29 -11.13
CA GLU A 237 26.24 -8.47 -11.26
C GLU A 237 27.26 -8.27 -12.38
N GLU A 238 26.87 -7.83 -13.57
CA GLU A 238 27.81 -7.61 -14.67
C GLU A 238 28.89 -6.58 -14.34
N ALA A 239 28.47 -5.48 -13.70
CA ALA A 239 29.36 -4.42 -13.29
C ALA A 239 30.38 -4.88 -12.23
N GLN A 240 29.92 -5.52 -11.15
CA GLN A 240 30.76 -5.95 -10.03
C GLN A 240 31.54 -7.24 -10.30
N ARG A 241 30.93 -8.23 -10.94
CA ARG A 241 31.51 -9.58 -11.13
C ARG A 241 32.52 -9.62 -12.27
N TYR A 242 32.27 -8.85 -13.35
CA TYR A 242 33.13 -8.83 -14.53
C TYR A 242 33.86 -7.50 -14.74
N GLY A 243 33.70 -6.53 -13.84
CA GLY A 243 34.42 -5.25 -13.86
C GLY A 243 34.03 -4.37 -15.05
N ARG A 244 32.77 -4.45 -15.50
CA ARG A 244 32.33 -3.96 -16.81
C ARG A 244 31.17 -2.96 -16.70
N PRO A 245 31.35 -1.68 -17.08
CA PRO A 245 30.26 -0.70 -17.06
C PRO A 245 29.05 -1.12 -17.91
N VAL A 246 27.84 -0.90 -17.38
CA VAL A 246 26.57 -1.16 -18.07
C VAL A 246 25.76 0.14 -18.14
N LEU A 247 25.48 0.61 -19.36
CA LEU A 247 24.71 1.81 -19.65
C LEU A 247 23.27 1.42 -19.98
N TRP A 248 22.36 1.56 -19.03
CA TRP A 248 20.96 1.17 -19.18
C TRP A 248 20.10 2.41 -19.48
N ALA A 249 19.45 2.42 -20.64
CA ALA A 249 18.51 3.45 -21.05
C ALA A 249 17.14 2.82 -21.27
N ASP A 250 16.12 3.30 -20.55
CA ASP A 250 14.77 2.75 -20.56
C ASP A 250 13.73 3.86 -20.78
N VAL A 251 12.50 3.50 -21.13
CA VAL A 251 11.42 4.43 -21.44
C VAL A 251 10.63 4.76 -20.18
N ALA A 252 10.34 6.03 -19.95
CA ALA A 252 9.39 6.44 -18.90
C ALA A 252 7.95 6.15 -19.33
N VAL A 253 7.26 5.24 -18.63
CA VAL A 253 5.87 4.83 -18.95
C VAL A 253 4.94 5.11 -17.78
N PHE A 254 3.81 5.77 -18.07
CA PHE A 254 2.65 5.81 -17.18
C PHE A 254 1.59 4.82 -17.67
N SER A 255 1.27 3.81 -16.85
CA SER A 255 0.27 2.79 -17.16
C SER A 255 -0.69 2.61 -15.99
N GLY A 256 -1.98 2.90 -16.19
CA GLY A 256 -3.04 2.52 -15.24
C GLY A 256 -2.85 2.96 -13.78
N LYS A 257 -2.25 4.14 -13.54
CA LYS A 257 -1.84 4.71 -12.23
C LYS A 257 -0.53 4.21 -11.62
N LYS A 258 0.26 3.36 -12.30
CA LYS A 258 1.66 3.05 -11.91
C LYS A 258 2.65 3.57 -12.96
N ALA A 259 3.81 4.04 -12.50
CA ALA A 259 4.93 4.40 -13.37
C ALA A 259 5.90 3.21 -13.49
N ALA A 260 6.48 3.02 -14.67
CA ALA A 260 7.44 1.94 -14.97
C ALA A 260 8.57 2.45 -15.89
N GLY A 261 9.72 1.76 -15.84
CA GLY A 261 10.99 2.16 -16.48
C GLY A 261 11.98 2.80 -15.50
N GLY A 262 13.10 3.27 -16.03
CA GLY A 262 14.18 3.95 -15.29
C GLY A 262 15.52 3.79 -16.00
N SER A 263 16.32 4.86 -16.09
CA SER A 263 17.63 4.85 -16.77
C SER A 263 18.76 5.00 -15.77
N SER A 264 19.84 4.22 -15.92
CA SER A 264 20.94 4.14 -14.94
C SER A 264 22.29 3.78 -15.57
N ILE A 265 23.36 4.01 -14.81
CA ILE A 265 24.73 3.61 -15.16
C ILE A 265 25.28 2.72 -14.03
N PHE A 266 25.51 1.43 -14.31
CA PHE A 266 25.99 0.46 -13.33
C PHE A 266 27.50 0.21 -13.46
N VAL A 267 28.19 0.15 -12.31
CA VAL A 267 29.65 0.20 -12.18
C VAL A 267 30.14 -0.66 -11.01
N ASP A 268 31.43 -0.99 -10.95
CA ASP A 268 32.03 -1.74 -9.83
C ASP A 268 32.20 -0.83 -8.59
N GLU A 269 31.20 -0.83 -7.72
CA GLU A 269 31.13 0.04 -6.53
C GLU A 269 31.89 -0.56 -5.33
N GLY A 270 33.18 -0.26 -5.24
CA GLY A 270 34.02 -0.79 -4.18
C GLY A 270 33.82 -0.22 -2.76
N HIS A 271 33.00 0.82 -2.52
CA HIS A 271 32.88 1.51 -1.22
C HIS A 271 31.45 2.01 -0.92
N ALA A 272 30.73 1.36 0.01
CA ALA A 272 29.42 1.78 0.52
C ALA A 272 29.46 3.00 1.50
N GLY A 273 30.48 3.86 1.40
CA GLY A 273 30.88 4.76 2.50
C GLY A 273 30.71 6.26 2.28
N ASP A 274 30.36 6.72 1.07
CA ASP A 274 30.48 8.15 0.69
C ASP A 274 29.20 8.74 0.04
N LEU A 275 28.03 8.16 0.37
CA LEU A 275 26.72 8.50 -0.21
C LEU A 275 26.10 9.79 0.37
N ARG A 276 26.82 10.93 0.26
CA ARG A 276 26.25 12.26 0.57
C ARG A 276 25.93 13.13 -0.66
N ARG A 277 26.18 12.68 -1.90
CA ARG A 277 25.90 13.47 -3.12
C ARG A 277 25.15 12.65 -4.19
N PHE A 278 23.83 12.87 -4.22
CA PHE A 278 22.79 12.14 -4.98
C PHE A 278 22.52 10.70 -4.50
N PRO A 279 21.26 10.21 -4.60
CA PRO A 279 20.87 8.93 -4.02
C PRO A 279 21.43 7.72 -4.79
N GLU A 280 22.07 6.85 -4.03
CA GLU A 280 22.24 5.38 -4.16
C GLU A 280 22.93 4.77 -5.39
N HIS A 281 23.04 5.42 -6.55
CA HIS A 281 23.82 4.90 -7.70
C HIS A 281 24.58 6.00 -8.47
N ALA A 282 25.39 5.61 -9.47
CA ALA A 282 26.12 6.51 -10.37
C ALA A 282 25.23 7.30 -11.37
N GLY A 283 24.02 7.68 -10.92
CA GLY A 283 22.99 8.39 -11.67
C GLY A 283 21.79 7.50 -11.97
N TYR A 284 20.59 7.99 -11.64
CA TYR A 284 19.29 7.36 -11.94
C TYR A 284 18.28 8.42 -12.38
N LEU A 285 17.41 8.08 -13.32
CA LEU A 285 16.21 8.85 -13.70
C LEU A 285 14.99 8.00 -13.34
N GLU A 286 14.05 8.56 -12.59
CA GLU A 286 12.90 7.82 -12.07
C GLU A 286 11.88 7.53 -13.18
N PRO A 287 11.07 6.46 -13.09
CA PRO A 287 9.96 6.24 -14.00
C PRO A 287 9.00 7.43 -13.99
N GLY A 288 8.98 8.17 -15.11
CA GLY A 288 8.21 9.40 -15.29
C GLY A 288 9.07 10.63 -15.61
N ASP A 289 10.38 10.59 -15.36
CA ASP A 289 11.30 11.68 -15.71
C ASP A 289 11.64 11.70 -17.22
N GLU A 290 11.90 12.89 -17.76
CA GLU A 290 12.65 13.08 -19.00
C GLU A 290 13.97 13.82 -18.71
N GLY A 291 15.08 13.32 -19.26
CA GLY A 291 16.41 13.86 -18.99
C GLY A 291 17.57 13.05 -19.55
N VAL A 292 18.77 13.42 -19.14
CA VAL A 292 20.05 12.78 -19.52
C VAL A 292 20.92 12.63 -18.27
N ILE A 293 21.49 11.45 -18.07
CA ILE A 293 22.54 11.21 -17.07
C ILE A 293 23.88 11.21 -17.81
N VAL A 294 24.87 11.90 -17.24
CA VAL A 294 26.25 11.93 -17.77
C VAL A 294 27.22 11.49 -16.68
N ALA A 295 28.13 10.57 -17.02
CA ALA A 295 29.17 10.07 -16.13
C ALA A 295 30.52 9.95 -16.85
N ASP A 296 31.62 10.11 -16.10
CA ASP A 296 32.97 9.90 -16.59
C ASP A 296 33.38 8.43 -16.36
N VAL A 297 33.61 7.69 -17.46
CA VAL A 297 33.79 6.23 -17.46
C VAL A 297 35.12 5.84 -18.08
N ASP A 298 35.87 4.97 -17.40
CA ASP A 298 37.13 4.42 -17.92
C ASP A 298 36.86 3.19 -18.79
N LEU A 299 36.71 3.41 -20.09
CA LEU A 299 36.54 2.34 -21.10
C LEU A 299 37.85 1.54 -21.36
N GLY A 300 38.99 2.00 -20.81
CA GLY A 300 40.33 1.43 -21.04
C GLY A 300 40.70 0.26 -20.13
N PHE A 301 39.73 -0.36 -19.44
CA PHE A 301 39.98 -1.48 -18.56
C PHE A 301 40.10 -2.80 -19.34
N ALA A 302 41.13 -3.59 -19.02
CA ALA A 302 41.30 -4.96 -19.51
C ALA A 302 41.15 -5.93 -18.34
N ARG A 303 40.67 -7.16 -18.58
CA ARG A 303 40.51 -8.22 -17.57
C ARG A 303 41.77 -8.33 -16.70
N VAL A 304 41.67 -7.98 -15.42
CA VAL A 304 42.69 -8.31 -14.43
C VAL A 304 42.62 -9.81 -14.18
N GLY A 305 43.78 -10.48 -14.21
CA GLY A 305 43.89 -11.90 -13.87
C GLY A 305 43.52 -12.18 -12.40
N PRO A 306 43.51 -13.45 -11.97
CA PRO A 306 42.99 -13.83 -10.66
C PRO A 306 43.95 -13.50 -9.50
N SER A 307 44.10 -12.21 -9.12
CA SER A 307 44.61 -11.83 -7.79
C SER A 307 44.30 -10.40 -7.34
N THR A 308 43.97 -10.28 -6.03
CA THR A 308 44.04 -9.11 -5.14
C THR A 308 43.14 -7.89 -5.42
N ARG A 309 42.27 -7.60 -4.44
CA ARG A 309 41.12 -6.69 -4.50
C ARG A 309 41.40 -5.22 -4.15
N TYR A 310 42.67 -4.82 -4.03
CA TYR A 310 43.07 -3.51 -3.49
C TYR A 310 44.33 -2.99 -4.20
N ASP A 311 44.16 -1.99 -5.10
CA ASP A 311 45.05 -0.81 -5.21
C ASP A 311 44.80 0.12 -6.43
N GLN A 312 43.83 -0.14 -7.31
CA GLN A 312 43.40 0.86 -8.30
C GLN A 312 41.90 1.14 -8.23
N LYS A 313 41.52 2.00 -7.28
CA LYS A 313 40.21 2.67 -7.28
C LYS A 313 40.04 3.45 -8.60
N ARG A 314 39.01 3.12 -9.39
CA ARG A 314 38.56 3.95 -10.52
C ARG A 314 37.12 4.40 -10.23
N PRO A 315 36.91 5.62 -9.74
CA PRO A 315 35.55 6.11 -9.51
C PRO A 315 34.91 6.47 -10.85
N ILE A 316 33.74 5.88 -11.14
CA ILE A 316 32.82 6.46 -12.11
C ILE A 316 31.99 7.47 -11.34
N VAL A 317 32.25 8.75 -11.62
CA VAL A 317 31.57 9.85 -10.93
C VAL A 317 30.38 10.28 -11.79
N PRO A 318 29.13 10.20 -11.30
CA PRO A 318 28.01 10.89 -11.93
C PRO A 318 28.33 12.38 -11.97
N PHE A 319 28.53 12.90 -13.18
CA PHE A 319 28.86 14.29 -13.41
C PHE A 319 27.63 15.16 -13.16
N ALA A 320 26.53 14.85 -13.86
CA ALA A 320 25.22 15.47 -13.66
C ALA A 320 24.11 14.56 -14.19
N ALA A 321 22.96 14.56 -13.51
CA ALA A 321 21.69 14.31 -14.14
C ALA A 321 21.13 15.67 -14.57
N ALA A 322 20.68 15.80 -15.81
CA ALA A 322 20.09 17.01 -16.38
C ALA A 322 18.66 16.73 -16.85
N GLY A 323 17.75 17.67 -16.61
CA GLY A 323 16.38 17.59 -17.09
C GLY A 323 16.20 18.32 -18.43
N LEU A 324 15.01 18.18 -19.00
CA LEU A 324 14.58 18.99 -20.14
C LEU A 324 13.88 20.26 -19.64
N VAL A 325 14.29 21.42 -20.14
CA VAL A 325 13.64 22.71 -19.92
C VAL A 325 12.80 23.05 -21.14
N TYR A 326 11.51 23.21 -20.92
CA TYR A 326 10.52 23.58 -21.93
C TYR A 326 10.20 25.09 -21.82
N PRO A 327 10.81 25.98 -22.62
CA PRO A 327 10.64 27.44 -22.50
C PRO A 327 9.28 27.96 -23.03
N VAL A 328 8.38 27.04 -23.36
CA VAL A 328 7.02 27.32 -23.84
C VAL A 328 6.06 27.70 -22.71
N HIS A 329 6.44 27.43 -21.44
CA HIS A 329 5.75 27.87 -20.23
C HIS A 329 6.55 29.00 -19.53
N PRO A 330 5.93 30.07 -18.99
CA PRO A 330 6.62 31.21 -18.39
C PRO A 330 7.64 30.87 -17.30
N ALA A 331 7.38 29.87 -16.45
CA ALA A 331 8.37 29.45 -15.45
C ALA A 331 9.60 28.78 -16.09
N GLY A 332 9.40 28.02 -17.18
CA GLY A 332 10.48 27.41 -17.97
C GLY A 332 11.26 28.45 -18.79
N GLU A 333 10.56 29.45 -19.34
CA GLU A 333 11.18 30.57 -20.06
C GLU A 333 12.04 31.43 -19.14
N ARG A 334 11.48 31.91 -18.01
CA ARG A 334 12.21 32.68 -17.01
C ARG A 334 13.42 31.91 -16.47
N TYR A 335 13.28 30.60 -16.27
CA TYR A 335 14.41 29.74 -15.88
C TYR A 335 15.48 29.67 -16.97
N ALA A 336 15.10 29.49 -18.24
CA ALA A 336 16.05 29.46 -19.35
C ALA A 336 16.79 30.81 -19.49
N GLN A 337 16.07 31.93 -19.33
CA GLN A 337 16.65 33.28 -19.30
C GLN A 337 17.62 33.45 -18.12
N TRP A 338 17.28 32.96 -16.92
CA TRP A 338 18.18 32.97 -15.77
C TRP A 338 19.42 32.10 -16.00
N LEU A 339 19.25 30.88 -16.50
CA LEU A 339 20.36 29.95 -16.79
C LEU A 339 21.33 30.56 -17.82
N ALA A 340 20.81 31.25 -18.84
CA ALA A 340 21.61 31.99 -19.81
C ALA A 340 22.38 33.16 -19.18
N ARG A 341 21.81 33.86 -18.17
CA ARG A 341 22.51 34.92 -17.42
C ARG A 341 23.65 34.39 -16.55
N VAL A 342 23.45 33.26 -15.86
CA VAL A 342 24.49 32.65 -15.01
C VAL A 342 25.50 31.80 -15.78
N GLY A 343 25.21 31.43 -17.04
CA GLY A 343 26.07 30.62 -17.91
C GLY A 343 27.54 31.06 -17.96
N PRO A 344 27.86 32.35 -18.21
CA PRO A 344 29.24 32.83 -18.22
C PRO A 344 29.96 32.70 -16.87
N LEU A 345 29.24 32.80 -15.74
CA LEU A 345 29.81 32.54 -14.42
C LEU A 345 30.04 31.05 -14.19
N LEU A 346 29.16 30.19 -14.73
CA LEU A 346 29.36 28.74 -14.74
C LEU A 346 30.58 28.30 -15.56
N GLU A 347 31.19 29.13 -16.42
CA GLU A 347 32.43 28.80 -17.13
C GLU A 347 33.71 29.14 -16.35
N ARG A 348 33.60 29.95 -15.29
CA ARG A 348 34.71 30.34 -14.39
C ARG A 348 34.95 29.28 -13.30
N GLU A 349 36.09 29.35 -12.62
CA GLU A 349 36.45 28.45 -11.49
C GLU A 349 37.11 29.21 -10.31
N ASP A 350 36.95 30.53 -10.27
CA ASP A 350 37.47 31.40 -9.21
C ASP A 350 36.42 31.70 -8.12
N ASP A 351 36.87 32.10 -6.93
CA ASP A 351 36.02 32.33 -5.75
C ASP A 351 34.98 33.45 -5.98
N GLU A 352 35.31 34.47 -6.77
CA GLU A 352 34.40 35.57 -7.12
C GLU A 352 33.21 35.04 -7.95
N ALA A 353 33.46 34.10 -8.88
CA ALA A 353 32.40 33.41 -9.60
C ALA A 353 31.53 32.52 -8.69
N VAL A 354 32.10 31.88 -7.67
CA VAL A 354 31.34 31.10 -6.67
C VAL A 354 30.41 32.02 -5.87
N GLU A 355 30.90 33.16 -5.41
CA GLU A 355 30.14 34.16 -4.65
C GLU A 355 29.01 34.77 -5.50
N PHE A 356 29.29 35.19 -6.74
CA PHE A 356 28.26 35.69 -7.65
C PHE A 356 27.22 34.62 -8.04
N LEU A 357 27.63 33.35 -8.20
CA LEU A 357 26.68 32.25 -8.46
C LEU A 357 25.79 31.98 -7.24
N ALA A 358 26.34 31.99 -6.03
CA ALA A 358 25.55 31.87 -4.80
C ALA A 358 24.51 32.99 -4.71
N GLN A 359 24.92 34.24 -4.97
CA GLN A 359 24.02 35.39 -5.02
C GLN A 359 22.93 35.22 -6.10
N GLN A 360 23.30 34.89 -7.35
CA GLN A 360 22.34 34.75 -8.46
C GLN A 360 21.36 33.58 -8.27
N VAL A 361 21.76 32.50 -7.58
CA VAL A 361 20.87 31.40 -7.19
C VAL A 361 19.98 31.79 -6.02
N ALA A 362 20.46 32.58 -5.06
CA ALA A 362 19.66 33.12 -3.95
C ALA A 362 18.60 34.14 -4.42
N GLU A 363 18.97 35.05 -5.32
CA GLU A 363 18.04 36.01 -5.95
C GLU A 363 16.97 35.30 -6.79
N ALA A 364 17.35 34.28 -7.55
CA ALA A 364 16.42 33.49 -8.35
C ALA A 364 15.71 32.37 -7.57
N ARG A 365 15.90 32.27 -6.24
CA ARG A 365 15.37 31.15 -5.44
C ARG A 365 13.88 30.86 -5.67
N PRO A 366 12.95 31.84 -5.73
CA PRO A 366 11.54 31.56 -6.02
C PRO A 366 11.34 30.96 -7.41
N LEU A 367 12.05 31.50 -8.41
CA LEU A 367 12.02 31.00 -9.79
C LEU A 367 12.58 29.57 -9.89
N LEU A 368 13.67 29.24 -9.21
CA LEU A 368 14.28 27.91 -9.24
C LEU A 368 13.38 26.83 -8.62
N LEU A 369 12.55 27.22 -7.65
CA LEU A 369 11.58 26.34 -6.98
C LEU A 369 10.29 26.15 -7.81
N ASP A 370 9.96 27.09 -8.68
CA ASP A 370 8.77 27.10 -9.55
C ASP A 370 9.06 26.62 -10.99
N ALA A 371 10.33 26.61 -11.41
CA ALA A 371 10.76 26.23 -12.76
C ALA A 371 10.45 24.77 -13.18
N GLY A 372 9.88 23.97 -12.27
CA GLY A 372 9.73 22.51 -12.36
C GLY A 372 8.33 21.98 -12.70
N ALA A 373 7.42 22.81 -13.24
CA ALA A 373 5.97 22.57 -13.45
C ALA A 373 5.50 21.26 -14.17
N SER A 374 6.38 20.29 -14.42
CA SER A 374 6.02 18.92 -14.83
C SER A 374 7.06 17.83 -14.51
N ASN A 375 8.16 18.10 -13.77
CA ASN A 375 9.24 17.13 -13.53
C ASN A 375 9.78 17.16 -12.09
N LYS A 376 9.47 16.11 -11.32
CA LYS A 376 9.76 16.03 -9.87
C LYS A 376 11.24 15.88 -9.55
N ALA A 377 12.02 15.11 -10.32
CA ALA A 377 13.44 14.93 -10.05
C ALA A 377 14.25 16.21 -10.32
N ARG A 378 13.90 16.97 -11.36
CA ARG A 378 14.46 18.29 -11.64
C ARG A 378 14.14 19.28 -10.52
N GLU A 379 12.89 19.30 -10.06
CA GLU A 379 12.46 20.14 -8.93
C GLU A 379 13.23 19.77 -7.64
N ALA A 380 13.38 18.47 -7.33
CA ALA A 380 14.16 17.99 -6.20
C ALA A 380 15.65 18.39 -6.29
N ARG A 381 16.25 18.36 -7.48
CA ARG A 381 17.63 18.80 -7.74
C ARG A 381 17.81 20.31 -7.49
N LEU A 382 16.91 21.15 -7.99
CA LEU A 382 16.96 22.60 -7.79
C LEU A 382 16.62 23.02 -6.34
N ARG A 383 15.67 22.32 -5.69
CA ARG A 383 15.40 22.41 -4.24
C ARG A 383 16.61 22.01 -3.40
N ARG A 384 17.46 21.09 -3.87
CA ARG A 384 18.70 20.71 -3.19
C ARG A 384 19.77 21.79 -3.32
N LEU A 385 20.03 22.31 -4.52
CA LEU A 385 20.93 23.46 -4.72
C LEU A 385 20.54 24.65 -3.82
N SER A 386 19.25 24.98 -3.82
CA SER A 386 18.65 26.06 -3.02
C SER A 386 18.81 25.87 -1.50
N ARG A 387 19.00 24.63 -1.01
CA ARG A 387 19.29 24.33 0.41
C ARG A 387 20.78 24.23 0.71
N GLU A 388 21.59 23.80 -0.24
CA GLU A 388 23.03 23.61 -0.07
C GLU A 388 23.85 24.87 -0.36
N LEU A 389 23.23 25.97 -0.82
CA LEU A 389 23.83 27.27 -1.18
C LEU A 389 25.07 27.65 -0.37
N ASP A 390 24.93 27.77 0.95
CA ASP A 390 25.99 28.22 1.88
C ASP A 390 27.14 27.21 2.06
N SER A 391 27.04 26.02 1.45
CA SER A 391 28.02 24.92 1.49
C SER A 391 28.65 24.61 0.12
N LEU A 392 28.34 25.41 -0.89
CA LEU A 392 28.92 25.29 -2.23
C LEU A 392 30.27 26.04 -2.26
N VAL A 393 31.35 25.29 -2.43
CA VAL A 393 32.74 25.79 -2.37
C VAL A 393 33.42 25.76 -3.75
N SER A 394 32.65 25.56 -4.83
CA SER A 394 33.17 25.46 -6.20
C SER A 394 32.05 25.64 -7.23
N VAL A 395 32.37 26.27 -8.36
CA VAL A 395 31.48 26.43 -9.51
C VAL A 395 31.01 25.07 -10.06
N GLU A 396 31.84 24.03 -9.92
CA GLU A 396 31.50 22.67 -10.34
C GLU A 396 30.31 22.07 -9.56
N GLN A 397 30.15 22.39 -8.27
CA GLN A 397 28.95 21.99 -7.54
C GLN A 397 27.69 22.69 -8.08
N PHE A 398 27.78 23.97 -8.46
CA PHE A 398 26.66 24.68 -9.11
C PHE A 398 26.32 24.04 -10.45
N ARG A 399 27.30 23.82 -11.34
CA ARG A 399 27.13 23.12 -12.63
C ARG A 399 26.40 21.79 -12.47
N ARG A 400 26.76 20.97 -11.46
CA ARG A 400 26.11 19.67 -11.21
C ARG A 400 24.61 19.76 -10.93
N TYR A 401 24.14 20.87 -10.36
CA TYR A 401 22.72 21.08 -10.05
C TYR A 401 21.95 21.87 -11.12
N THR A 402 22.61 22.81 -11.80
CA THR A 402 21.99 23.73 -12.79
C THR A 402 22.12 23.28 -14.25
N ARG A 403 22.86 22.20 -14.54
CA ARG A 403 22.92 21.62 -15.88
C ARG A 403 21.56 21.11 -16.31
N GLU A 404 21.03 21.75 -17.35
CA GLU A 404 19.76 21.44 -17.99
C GLU A 404 19.91 21.49 -19.51
N ILE A 405 18.97 20.87 -20.22
CA ILE A 405 18.87 20.95 -21.68
C ILE A 405 17.71 21.87 -22.02
N VAL A 406 18.00 23.10 -22.47
CA VAL A 406 16.96 24.03 -22.95
C VAL A 406 16.55 23.60 -24.36
N LEU A 407 15.28 23.21 -24.51
CA LEU A 407 14.73 22.80 -25.79
C LEU A 407 14.34 24.01 -26.65
N PRO A 408 14.30 23.88 -27.99
CA PRO A 408 13.80 24.92 -28.88
C PRO A 408 12.36 25.32 -28.51
N PRO A 409 11.96 26.60 -28.60
CA PRO A 409 10.58 27.03 -28.31
C PRO A 409 9.51 26.34 -29.16
N GLN A 410 9.89 25.75 -30.30
CA GLN A 410 8.99 24.99 -31.16
C GLN A 410 8.76 23.56 -30.67
N ALA A 411 9.52 23.07 -29.68
CA ALA A 411 9.45 21.70 -29.16
C ALA A 411 8.47 21.60 -27.97
N LEU A 412 7.38 20.86 -28.17
CA LEU A 412 6.31 20.72 -27.17
C LEU A 412 6.58 19.55 -26.19
N PRO A 413 6.20 19.67 -24.89
CA PRO A 413 6.13 18.54 -23.96
C PRO A 413 5.20 17.44 -24.50
N LEU A 414 5.53 16.17 -24.28
CA LEU A 414 4.73 15.06 -24.84
C LEU A 414 3.24 15.08 -24.42
N PRO A 415 2.86 15.36 -23.15
CA PRO A 415 1.46 15.40 -22.77
C PRO A 415 0.70 16.53 -23.50
N ALA A 416 1.31 17.72 -23.61
CA ALA A 416 0.75 18.84 -24.35
C ALA A 416 0.65 18.54 -25.87
N LEU A 417 1.68 17.94 -26.46
CA LEU A 417 1.66 17.51 -27.85
C LEU A 417 0.54 16.49 -28.11
N ARG A 418 0.37 15.49 -27.24
CA ARG A 418 -0.75 14.53 -27.33
C ARG A 418 -2.11 15.21 -27.23
N ALA A 419 -2.32 16.08 -26.25
CA ALA A 419 -3.58 16.79 -26.06
C ALA A 419 -3.96 17.67 -27.27
N VAL A 420 -2.99 18.37 -27.87
CA VAL A 420 -3.21 19.21 -29.06
C VAL A 420 -3.49 18.37 -30.31
N LEU A 421 -2.74 17.29 -30.53
CA LEU A 421 -2.96 16.40 -31.67
C LEU A 421 -4.29 15.65 -31.54
N ALA A 422 -4.66 15.19 -30.34
CA ALA A 422 -5.95 14.54 -30.07
C ALA A 422 -7.13 15.51 -30.20
N GLY A 423 -7.02 16.73 -29.65
CA GLY A 423 -8.05 17.77 -29.78
C GLY A 423 -8.26 18.19 -31.23
N GLY A 424 -7.18 18.50 -31.97
CA GLY A 424 -7.26 18.83 -33.39
C GLY A 424 -7.79 17.68 -34.26
N ALA A 425 -7.44 16.42 -33.94
CA ALA A 425 -7.97 15.25 -34.64
C ALA A 425 -9.46 15.03 -34.34
N ALA A 426 -9.87 15.20 -33.08
CA ALA A 426 -11.28 15.11 -32.69
C ALA A 426 -12.13 16.19 -33.37
N ASP A 427 -11.64 17.43 -33.43
CA ASP A 427 -12.31 18.54 -34.11
C ASP A 427 -12.44 18.26 -35.63
N ALA A 428 -11.37 17.77 -36.29
CA ALA A 428 -11.41 17.40 -37.72
C ALA A 428 -12.36 16.22 -38.02
N ILE A 429 -12.36 15.19 -37.16
CA ILE A 429 -13.26 14.04 -37.26
C ILE A 429 -14.71 14.46 -36.94
N PHE A 430 -14.92 15.44 -36.06
CA PHE A 430 -16.23 16.00 -35.77
C PHE A 430 -16.81 16.77 -36.98
N GLU A 431 -16.00 17.48 -37.76
CA GLU A 431 -16.46 18.02 -39.05
C GLU A 431 -16.83 16.91 -40.04
N TRP A 432 -16.02 15.85 -40.17
CA TRP A 432 -16.41 14.69 -41.01
C TRP A 432 -17.67 13.99 -40.51
N GLN A 433 -17.91 13.97 -39.19
CA GLN A 433 -19.14 13.44 -38.59
C GLN A 433 -20.36 14.33 -38.88
N LYS A 434 -20.21 15.66 -39.02
CA LYS A 434 -21.30 16.54 -39.50
C LYS A 434 -21.62 16.29 -40.97
N ASP A 435 -20.61 16.02 -41.78
CA ASP A 435 -20.77 15.69 -43.21
C ASP A 435 -21.44 14.31 -43.43
N TRP A 436 -21.30 13.37 -42.49
CA TRP A 436 -21.71 11.98 -42.65
C TRP A 436 -22.91 11.59 -41.77
N ARG A 437 -24.05 11.23 -42.39
CA ARG A 437 -25.36 11.11 -41.71
C ARG A 437 -25.68 9.74 -41.07
N GLY A 438 -24.69 8.84 -40.95
CA GLY A 438 -24.84 7.52 -40.31
C GLY A 438 -24.09 7.43 -38.98
N PHE A 439 -24.65 6.71 -37.99
CA PHE A 439 -23.96 6.49 -36.71
C PHE A 439 -22.73 5.58 -36.90
N GLY A 440 -21.52 6.14 -36.80
CA GLY A 440 -20.27 5.35 -36.96
C GLY A 440 -19.00 5.87 -36.28
N LEU A 441 -18.95 7.11 -35.76
CA LEU A 441 -17.70 7.71 -35.25
C LEU A 441 -17.75 8.24 -33.80
N GLY A 442 -18.90 8.18 -33.12
CA GLY A 442 -19.04 8.78 -31.78
C GLY A 442 -18.07 8.23 -30.72
N ALA A 443 -17.83 6.91 -30.71
CA ALA A 443 -16.85 6.29 -29.82
C ALA A 443 -15.40 6.68 -30.17
N LEU A 444 -15.11 7.00 -31.43
CA LEU A 444 -13.80 7.50 -31.86
C LEU A 444 -13.57 8.92 -31.35
N VAL A 445 -14.53 9.82 -31.58
CA VAL A 445 -14.48 11.21 -31.07
C VAL A 445 -14.39 11.24 -29.55
N GLN A 446 -15.16 10.39 -28.84
CA GLN A 446 -15.10 10.30 -27.39
C GLN A 446 -13.73 9.81 -26.90
N ARG A 447 -13.14 8.76 -27.51
CA ARG A 447 -11.77 8.31 -27.20
C ARG A 447 -10.74 9.43 -27.42
N LEU A 448 -10.86 10.22 -28.49
CA LEU A 448 -9.95 11.33 -28.76
C LEU A 448 -10.13 12.52 -27.81
N HIS A 449 -11.36 12.84 -27.41
CA HIS A 449 -11.64 13.83 -26.37
C HIS A 449 -11.14 13.37 -24.98
N ASP A 450 -11.34 12.11 -24.62
CA ASP A 450 -10.83 11.54 -23.38
C ASP A 450 -9.31 11.38 -23.37
N ALA A 451 -8.67 11.26 -24.55
CA ALA A 451 -7.22 11.36 -24.73
C ALA A 451 -6.69 12.81 -24.69
N ALA A 452 -7.55 13.82 -24.89
CA ALA A 452 -7.20 15.24 -24.71
C ALA A 452 -7.39 15.73 -23.26
N ARG A 453 -8.29 15.08 -22.48
CA ARG A 453 -8.54 15.33 -21.05
C ARG A 453 -7.48 14.88 -20.01
N PRO A 454 -6.51 13.96 -20.22
CA PRO A 454 -5.63 13.47 -19.15
C PRO A 454 -4.58 14.50 -18.71
N VAL A 455 -4.45 15.57 -19.49
CA VAL A 455 -3.68 16.77 -19.18
C VAL A 455 -4.72 17.85 -19.04
N SER A 456 -4.87 18.46 -17.86
CA SER A 456 -5.55 19.77 -17.80
C SER A 456 -4.79 20.66 -18.78
N PRO A 457 -5.42 21.15 -19.88
CA PRO A 457 -4.72 22.06 -20.76
C PRO A 457 -4.33 23.26 -19.90
N PRO A 458 -3.03 23.60 -19.79
CA PRO A 458 -2.67 24.84 -19.14
C PRO A 458 -3.34 25.95 -19.93
N ASP A 459 -3.82 26.97 -19.24
CA ASP A 459 -4.58 28.07 -19.86
C ASP A 459 -3.78 28.61 -21.06
N PRO A 460 -4.39 28.96 -22.21
CA PRO A 460 -3.67 29.68 -23.26
C PRO A 460 -2.91 30.92 -22.78
N GLY A 461 -3.26 31.50 -21.63
CA GLY A 461 -2.50 32.54 -20.91
C GLY A 461 -1.29 32.05 -20.06
N GLU A 462 -1.16 30.75 -19.80
CA GLU A 462 -0.01 30.08 -19.16
C GLU A 462 1.08 29.64 -20.16
N TRP A 463 0.95 30.00 -21.44
CA TRP A 463 1.96 29.72 -22.48
C TRP A 463 2.56 31.02 -23.02
N THR A 464 3.83 30.96 -23.42
CA THR A 464 4.50 32.10 -24.07
C THR A 464 3.93 32.34 -25.46
N GLU A 465 4.06 33.55 -26.03
CA GLU A 465 3.55 33.85 -27.38
C GLU A 465 4.07 32.84 -28.44
N ALA A 466 5.34 32.45 -28.34
CA ALA A 466 5.94 31.42 -29.19
C ALA A 466 5.38 30.01 -28.91
N GLY A 467 5.13 29.68 -27.63
CA GLY A 467 4.49 28.43 -27.23
C GLY A 467 3.06 28.31 -27.76
N SER A 468 2.23 29.33 -27.55
CA SER A 468 0.88 29.43 -28.10
C SER A 468 0.87 29.43 -29.63
N THR A 469 1.82 30.11 -30.28
CA THR A 469 1.98 30.06 -31.75
C THR A 469 2.31 28.64 -32.23
N ALA A 470 3.17 27.89 -31.53
CA ALA A 470 3.48 26.51 -31.87
C ALA A 470 2.27 25.58 -31.64
N LEU A 471 1.55 25.79 -30.54
CA LEU A 471 0.31 25.09 -30.19
C LEU A 471 -0.77 25.28 -31.28
N GLU A 472 -1.02 26.54 -31.66
CA GLU A 472 -1.95 26.93 -32.72
C GLU A 472 -1.51 26.45 -34.10
N PHE A 473 -0.22 26.48 -34.41
CA PHE A 473 0.31 25.96 -35.66
C PHE A 473 0.00 24.47 -35.80
N VAL A 474 0.35 23.67 -34.78
CA VAL A 474 0.08 22.23 -34.76
C VAL A 474 -1.43 21.97 -34.86
N ARG A 475 -2.24 22.64 -34.02
CA ARG A 475 -3.71 22.51 -34.03
C ARG A 475 -4.29 22.84 -35.41
N ARG A 476 -3.89 23.95 -36.02
CA ARG A 476 -4.34 24.41 -37.35
C ARG A 476 -3.95 23.45 -38.49
N VAL A 477 -2.76 22.86 -38.45
CA VAL A 477 -2.32 21.89 -39.48
C VAL A 477 -3.09 20.56 -39.36
N VAL A 478 -3.49 20.16 -38.15
CA VAL A 478 -4.36 18.99 -37.95
C VAL A 478 -5.81 19.29 -38.39
N HIS A 479 -6.34 20.47 -38.08
CA HIS A 479 -7.68 20.93 -38.48
C HIS A 479 -7.94 21.02 -39.99
N GLN A 480 -6.90 21.16 -40.82
CA GLN A 480 -7.06 21.25 -42.27
C GLN A 480 -7.73 19.96 -42.79
N SER A 481 -8.94 20.06 -43.38
CA SER A 481 -9.54 18.90 -44.04
C SER A 481 -8.56 18.32 -45.07
N PRO A 482 -8.35 16.99 -45.11
CA PRO A 482 -7.71 16.37 -46.26
C PRO A 482 -8.57 16.70 -47.48
N GLU A 483 -7.95 17.17 -48.56
CA GLU A 483 -8.68 17.38 -49.81
C GLU A 483 -9.18 16.01 -50.30
N PRO A 484 -10.44 15.92 -50.75
CA PRO A 484 -10.99 14.63 -51.16
C PRO A 484 -10.21 14.10 -52.37
N SER A 485 -9.52 12.97 -52.20
CA SER A 485 -9.22 12.06 -53.31
C SER A 485 -10.52 11.76 -54.07
N GLU A 486 -10.47 11.79 -55.40
CA GLU A 486 -11.67 11.61 -56.24
C GLU A 486 -12.47 10.34 -55.84
N PRO A 487 -13.80 10.43 -55.67
CA PRO A 487 -14.57 9.38 -55.02
C PRO A 487 -15.02 8.25 -55.96
N GLU A 488 -15.08 7.02 -55.42
CA GLU A 488 -16.05 6.01 -55.87
C GLU A 488 -17.39 6.18 -55.07
N PRO A 489 -18.58 5.71 -55.57
CA PRO A 489 -19.80 6.54 -55.43
C PRO A 489 -20.99 6.07 -54.53
N GLU A 490 -21.47 6.98 -53.64
CA GLU A 490 -22.88 7.39 -53.25
C GLU A 490 -24.01 6.38 -52.80
N PRO A 491 -25.16 6.78 -52.12
CA PRO A 491 -25.88 8.09 -52.07
C PRO A 491 -26.38 8.66 -50.67
N LYS A 492 -27.70 8.93 -50.44
CA LYS A 492 -28.23 10.12 -49.66
C LYS A 492 -29.63 10.00 -48.98
N ALA A 493 -29.93 10.73 -47.86
CA ALA A 493 -31.26 11.31 -47.43
C ALA A 493 -31.22 12.16 -46.09
N GLU A 494 -32.33 12.79 -45.62
CA GLU A 494 -32.39 13.92 -44.61
C GLU A 494 -33.70 14.05 -43.75
N VAL A 495 -33.72 14.84 -42.62
CA VAL A 495 -34.80 15.79 -42.12
C VAL A 495 -34.43 16.54 -40.77
N ARG A 496 -35.09 17.68 -40.41
CA ARG A 496 -34.81 18.67 -39.30
C ARG A 496 -36.03 19.00 -38.38
N TRP A 497 -35.92 19.88 -37.34
CA TRP A 497 -36.96 20.85 -36.80
C TRP A 497 -36.42 21.92 -35.77
N ALA A 498 -37.22 22.95 -35.40
CA ALA A 498 -36.85 24.14 -34.54
C ALA A 498 -38.05 24.80 -33.78
N ILE A 499 -37.83 25.81 -32.89
CA ILE A 499 -38.85 26.52 -32.05
C ILE A 499 -38.67 28.09 -32.03
N PRO A 500 -39.72 28.93 -31.84
CA PRO A 500 -39.75 30.38 -32.18
C PRO A 500 -39.58 31.39 -31.02
N ALA A 501 -39.63 32.70 -31.35
CA ALA A 501 -39.30 33.86 -30.49
C ALA A 501 -40.49 34.57 -29.79
N GLY A 502 -40.25 35.26 -28.66
CA GLY A 502 -41.23 36.18 -28.05
C GLY A 502 -41.12 36.57 -26.56
N ILE A 503 -39.93 36.75 -25.94
CA ILE A 503 -39.76 37.19 -24.53
C ILE A 503 -38.62 38.25 -24.42
N ASP A 504 -38.75 39.27 -23.56
CA ASP A 504 -37.98 40.53 -23.57
C ASP A 504 -37.24 40.87 -22.23
N PRO A 505 -35.97 41.36 -22.18
CA PRO A 505 -35.15 41.44 -20.96
C PRO A 505 -35.06 42.80 -20.20
N ALA A 506 -35.94 43.78 -20.44
CA ALA A 506 -35.68 45.21 -20.15
C ALA A 506 -35.89 45.76 -18.70
N ALA A 507 -35.44 45.08 -17.62
CA ALA A 507 -35.97 45.34 -16.26
C ALA A 507 -35.12 46.06 -15.17
N LEU A 508 -33.83 46.44 -15.36
CA LEU A 508 -32.98 47.01 -14.26
C LEU A 508 -32.12 48.23 -14.70
N GLY A 509 -32.25 49.39 -14.01
CA GLY A 509 -31.81 50.73 -14.48
C GLY A 509 -30.69 51.48 -13.71
N GLU A 510 -30.62 52.81 -13.91
CA GLU A 510 -29.53 53.74 -13.50
C GLU A 510 -29.82 54.48 -12.16
N LEU A 511 -28.78 54.84 -11.36
CA LEU A 511 -28.93 55.56 -10.07
C LEU A 511 -28.06 56.84 -10.01
N ARG A 512 -28.50 57.89 -9.29
CA ARG A 512 -27.81 59.19 -9.18
C ARG A 512 -27.88 59.78 -7.77
N ARG A 513 -26.77 60.31 -7.25
CA ARG A 513 -26.72 61.03 -5.95
C ARG A 513 -25.52 61.97 -5.87
N GLY A 514 -25.68 63.13 -5.23
CA GLY A 514 -24.56 64.07 -4.96
C GLY A 514 -23.90 64.68 -6.20
N GLY A 515 -24.60 64.78 -7.33
CA GLY A 515 -24.03 65.21 -8.61
C GLY A 515 -23.38 64.10 -9.42
N PHE A 516 -23.17 62.91 -8.85
CA PHE A 516 -22.60 61.75 -9.52
C PHE A 516 -23.70 60.82 -10.08
N VAL A 517 -23.40 60.20 -11.23
CA VAL A 517 -24.24 59.20 -11.91
C VAL A 517 -23.55 57.85 -11.83
N PHE A 518 -24.19 56.88 -11.17
CA PHE A 518 -23.68 55.52 -11.05
C PHE A 518 -24.38 54.63 -12.09
N ARG A 519 -23.57 54.08 -13.01
CA ARG A 519 -24.02 53.11 -14.02
C ARG A 519 -23.52 51.73 -13.67
N PHE A 520 -24.45 50.84 -13.36
CA PHE A 520 -24.17 49.43 -13.17
C PHE A 520 -24.01 48.76 -14.55
N ARG A 521 -22.94 47.99 -14.72
CA ARG A 521 -22.78 47.02 -15.81
C ARG A 521 -22.78 45.62 -15.18
N PRO A 522 -23.58 44.67 -15.68
CA PRO A 522 -23.55 43.31 -15.15
C PRO A 522 -22.19 42.63 -15.46
N ARG A 523 -21.52 42.25 -14.38
CA ARG A 523 -20.62 41.10 -14.28
C ARG A 523 -21.11 40.28 -13.05
N PRO A 524 -20.33 39.37 -12.48
CA PRO A 524 -20.52 37.93 -12.58
C PRO A 524 -21.46 37.33 -11.50
N GLU A 525 -22.66 37.90 -11.28
CA GLU A 525 -23.53 37.50 -10.15
C GLU A 525 -25.01 37.15 -10.47
N ASP A 526 -25.45 37.18 -11.74
CA ASP A 526 -26.80 36.70 -12.14
C ASP A 526 -26.94 35.15 -12.12
N PHE A 527 -26.06 34.44 -11.40
CA PHE A 527 -26.16 33.00 -11.15
C PHE A 527 -27.28 32.65 -10.16
N ARG A 528 -28.54 32.81 -10.61
CA ARG A 528 -29.73 32.22 -9.99
C ARG A 528 -30.06 30.86 -10.59
N ALA A 529 -29.40 29.81 -10.10
CA ALA A 529 -29.86 28.44 -10.30
C ALA A 529 -30.99 28.09 -9.30
N THR A 530 -32.23 28.46 -9.60
CA THR A 530 -33.34 27.53 -9.32
C THR A 530 -33.92 27.02 -10.61
N THR A 531 -34.34 25.78 -10.56
CA THR A 531 -35.07 25.11 -11.62
C THR A 531 -36.26 25.95 -12.07
N ARG A 532 -36.21 26.31 -13.36
CA ARG A 532 -37.25 26.96 -14.17
C ARG A 532 -37.47 28.48 -14.03
N GLU A 533 -37.21 29.15 -12.91
CA GLU A 533 -37.53 30.61 -12.81
C GLU A 533 -36.75 31.51 -11.81
N GLY A 534 -35.66 31.02 -11.16
CA GLY A 534 -34.62 31.87 -10.56
C GLY A 534 -34.70 32.28 -9.06
N ARG A 535 -33.95 31.56 -8.22
CA ARG A 535 -33.38 31.98 -6.92
C ARG A 535 -31.90 31.53 -6.90
N ALA A 536 -31.07 32.16 -6.07
CA ALA A 536 -29.64 31.82 -5.92
C ALA A 536 -29.38 31.30 -4.51
N LEU A 537 -28.40 30.42 -4.38
CA LEU A 537 -27.71 30.14 -3.13
C LEU A 537 -26.21 30.15 -3.42
N HIS A 538 -25.55 31.26 -3.08
CA HIS A 538 -24.13 31.22 -2.76
C HIS A 538 -23.99 30.54 -1.38
N ALA A 539 -22.98 29.67 -1.26
CA ALA A 539 -22.50 28.79 -0.18
C ALA A 539 -23.20 28.82 1.22
N ALA A 540 -23.15 27.74 2.01
CA ALA A 540 -22.22 26.60 1.97
C ALA A 540 -22.93 25.28 2.26
N THR A 541 -22.22 24.16 2.02
CA THR A 541 -22.68 22.78 2.25
C THR A 541 -23.93 22.34 1.47
N ALA A 542 -24.08 21.03 1.24
CA ALA A 542 -25.32 20.46 0.70
C ALA A 542 -26.36 20.29 1.82
N PRO A 543 -27.68 20.16 1.56
CA PRO A 543 -28.45 20.46 0.34
C PRO A 543 -29.44 21.64 0.55
N ALA A 544 -30.37 21.86 -0.38
CA ALA A 544 -31.22 23.06 -0.43
C ALA A 544 -32.27 23.21 0.69
N TYR A 545 -32.49 24.45 1.15
CA TYR A 545 -33.81 24.96 1.58
C TYR A 545 -33.91 26.48 1.36
N ASP A 546 -35.15 26.99 1.43
CA ASP A 546 -35.54 28.37 1.15
C ASP A 546 -35.65 29.23 2.43
N ASP A 547 -35.86 30.53 2.24
CA ASP A 547 -36.34 31.53 3.23
C ASP A 547 -35.41 32.00 4.39
N GLY A 548 -35.05 33.30 4.35
CA GLY A 548 -34.70 34.10 5.54
C GLY A 548 -33.20 34.28 5.87
N GLU A 549 -32.63 35.39 5.39
CA GLU A 549 -31.34 35.98 5.83
C GLU A 549 -30.04 35.21 5.45
N GLY A 550 -28.93 35.95 5.28
CA GLY A 550 -27.56 35.39 5.35
C GLY A 550 -26.73 35.26 4.05
N PHE A 551 -25.40 35.31 4.24
CA PHE A 551 -24.32 35.11 3.25
C PHE A 551 -23.52 33.84 3.58
N SER A 552 -22.93 33.17 2.56
CA SER A 552 -21.48 32.84 2.48
C SER A 552 -21.14 32.57 0.99
N ALA A 553 -19.93 32.56 0.41
CA ALA A 553 -18.53 32.49 0.85
C ALA A 553 -17.97 31.08 1.18
N GLY A 554 -17.13 30.49 0.30
CA GLY A 554 -16.29 29.34 0.66
C GLY A 554 -15.15 28.90 -0.29
N VAL A 555 -13.90 29.39 -0.21
CA VAL A 555 -13.43 30.80 -0.25
C VAL A 555 -11.92 30.82 -0.60
N LEU A 556 -11.52 31.70 -1.53
CA LEU A 556 -10.12 31.97 -1.88
C LEU A 556 -9.57 32.99 -0.86
N LEU A 557 -8.43 32.72 -0.22
CA LEU A 557 -7.73 33.64 0.67
C LEU A 557 -6.21 33.42 0.47
N ALA A 558 -5.54 33.89 -0.59
CA ALA A 558 -5.42 35.27 -1.11
C ALA A 558 -4.87 36.26 -0.06
N ALA A 559 -4.60 37.51 -0.46
CA ALA A 559 -4.15 38.64 0.39
C ALA A 559 -5.22 39.09 1.41
N GLN A 560 -6.01 38.14 1.86
CA GLN A 560 -7.42 38.19 2.18
C GLN A 560 -7.66 37.23 3.35
N GLU A 561 -6.77 36.24 3.58
CA GLU A 561 -6.48 35.78 4.95
C GLU A 561 -5.91 36.96 5.76
N LEU A 562 -5.23 37.90 5.09
CA LEU A 562 -4.45 39.00 5.70
C LEU A 562 -5.28 40.15 6.24
N PHE A 563 -6.51 40.34 5.75
CA PHE A 563 -7.48 41.17 6.46
C PHE A 563 -8.20 40.38 7.56
N LEU A 564 -8.25 39.03 7.52
CA LEU A 564 -9.11 38.26 8.44
C LEU A 564 -8.90 38.73 9.87
N LEU A 565 -10.03 38.90 10.57
CA LEU A 565 -10.08 39.76 11.73
C LEU A 565 -9.99 41.23 11.28
N THR A 566 -8.79 41.84 11.21
CA THR A 566 -8.47 43.30 11.11
C THR A 566 -9.22 44.15 12.12
N VAL A 567 -10.52 44.17 11.89
CA VAL A 567 -11.57 44.35 12.87
C VAL A 567 -11.37 43.29 13.97
N ALA A 568 -11.98 42.10 13.84
CA ALA A 568 -12.43 41.29 14.98
C ALA A 568 -12.66 42.15 16.22
N GLU A 569 -13.75 42.91 16.18
CA GLU A 569 -14.15 43.89 17.19
C GLU A 569 -13.41 45.25 17.16
N ALA A 570 -12.96 45.74 16.00
CA ALA A 570 -12.75 47.19 15.85
C ALA A 570 -14.11 47.91 15.90
N PRO A 571 -14.32 48.90 16.79
CA PRO A 571 -15.65 49.40 17.14
C PRO A 571 -16.25 50.43 16.15
N GLY A 572 -15.78 50.46 14.90
CA GLY A 572 -16.19 51.46 13.90
C GLY A 572 -15.98 51.00 12.44
N PRO A 573 -16.49 51.77 11.46
CA PRO A 573 -16.43 51.41 10.05
C PRO A 573 -14.98 51.34 9.57
N THR A 574 -14.56 50.15 9.16
CA THR A 574 -13.18 49.86 8.73
C THR A 574 -13.20 49.39 7.28
N ALA A 575 -12.36 49.99 6.44
CA ALA A 575 -12.17 49.59 5.05
C ALA A 575 -10.79 48.94 4.84
N ALA A 576 -10.67 48.10 3.82
CA ALA A 576 -9.42 47.45 3.44
C ALA A 576 -8.89 48.08 2.14
N MET A 577 -7.62 48.48 2.11
CA MET A 577 -6.96 48.94 0.88
C MET A 577 -5.77 48.06 0.54
N ALA A 578 -5.82 47.39 -0.61
CA ALA A 578 -4.69 46.65 -1.17
C ALA A 578 -3.85 47.59 -2.04
N VAL A 579 -2.55 47.68 -1.76
CA VAL A 579 -1.59 48.44 -2.56
C VAL A 579 -0.82 47.49 -3.47
N ALA A 580 -0.55 47.92 -4.71
CA ALA A 580 0.36 47.24 -5.64
C ALA A 580 1.12 48.30 -6.44
N VAL A 581 2.42 48.08 -6.66
CA VAL A 581 3.31 49.01 -7.39
C VAL A 581 3.61 48.43 -8.76
N GLU A 582 3.63 49.27 -9.81
CA GLU A 582 3.84 48.81 -11.19
C GLU A 582 5.09 47.93 -11.32
N GLY A 583 4.91 46.69 -11.80
CA GLY A 583 5.99 45.74 -12.04
C GLY A 583 6.41 44.88 -10.83
N GLN A 584 5.90 45.10 -9.62
CA GLN A 584 6.15 44.20 -8.47
C GLN A 584 4.87 43.90 -7.66
N ALA A 585 4.60 42.60 -7.46
CA ALA A 585 3.55 42.12 -6.60
C ALA A 585 3.92 42.24 -5.11
N VAL A 586 3.82 43.44 -4.55
CA VAL A 586 3.92 43.69 -3.09
C VAL A 586 2.51 43.89 -2.54
N GLY A 587 1.82 42.78 -2.25
CA GLY A 587 0.43 42.80 -1.78
C GLY A 587 0.32 43.07 -0.29
N ALA A 588 0.33 44.34 0.12
CA ALA A 588 -0.03 44.75 1.49
C ALA A 588 -1.49 45.21 1.54
N ILE A 589 -2.28 44.68 2.49
CA ILE A 589 -3.60 45.23 2.83
C ILE A 589 -3.48 46.09 4.09
N LEU A 590 -3.86 47.35 3.97
CA LEU A 590 -3.85 48.32 5.05
C LEU A 590 -5.28 48.57 5.57
N PRO A 591 -5.53 48.39 6.88
CA PRO A 591 -6.77 48.81 7.53
C PRO A 591 -6.92 50.34 7.55
N ILE A 592 -8.05 50.84 7.05
CA ILE A 592 -8.39 52.27 7.13
C ILE A 592 -9.59 52.44 8.05
N SER A 593 -9.44 53.34 9.03
CA SER A 593 -10.45 53.69 10.02
C SER A 593 -10.75 55.19 9.98
N HIS A 594 -11.99 55.57 10.29
CA HIS A 594 -12.42 56.97 10.28
C HIS A 594 -12.31 57.58 11.69
N VAL A 595 -11.53 58.64 11.85
CA VAL A 595 -11.26 59.30 13.15
C VAL A 595 -11.55 60.80 13.03
N GLY A 596 -12.65 61.26 13.62
CA GLY A 596 -13.10 62.65 13.49
C GLY A 596 -13.65 62.94 12.08
N GLU A 597 -13.14 63.98 11.41
CA GLU A 597 -13.43 64.29 9.99
C GLU A 597 -12.31 63.80 9.05
N HIS A 598 -11.41 62.94 9.52
CA HIS A 598 -10.22 62.50 8.80
C HIS A 598 -10.10 60.97 8.74
N TRP A 599 -9.42 60.48 7.71
CA TRP A 599 -9.15 59.06 7.50
C TRP A 599 -7.75 58.72 8.02
N ALA A 600 -7.64 57.66 8.82
CA ALA A 600 -6.38 57.19 9.39
C ALA A 600 -6.15 55.70 9.13
N ILE A 601 -4.93 55.34 8.76
CA ILE A 601 -4.50 53.95 8.53
C ILE A 601 -4.00 53.36 9.85
N GLN A 602 -4.59 52.25 10.28
CA GLN A 602 -4.17 51.52 11.48
C GLN A 602 -3.47 50.21 11.09
N PHE A 603 -2.37 49.86 11.74
CA PHE A 603 -1.70 48.57 11.53
C PHE A 603 -1.32 47.90 12.86
N TRP A 604 -1.19 46.57 12.82
CA TRP A 604 -0.79 45.76 13.97
C TRP A 604 0.54 45.07 13.67
N GLU A 605 1.57 45.39 14.45
CA GLU A 605 2.89 44.77 14.31
C GLU A 605 2.90 43.39 14.98
N VAL A 606 2.69 42.34 14.19
CA VAL A 606 3.02 40.95 14.56
C VAL A 606 4.43 40.66 14.08
N ASP A 607 5.32 40.31 15.01
CA ASP A 607 6.70 39.85 14.80
C ASP A 607 7.57 40.69 13.84
N GLY A 608 7.44 42.02 13.90
CA GLY A 608 8.37 42.98 13.26
C GLY A 608 8.28 43.06 11.73
N TRP A 609 7.29 42.41 11.12
CA TRP A 609 7.11 42.28 9.66
C TRP A 609 7.23 43.62 8.90
N TRP A 610 6.68 44.70 9.46
CA TRP A 610 6.70 46.04 8.85
C TRP A 610 8.10 46.66 8.75
N ARG A 611 9.04 46.30 9.64
CA ARG A 611 10.41 46.86 9.67
C ARG A 611 11.38 46.16 8.70
N GLY A 612 10.94 45.08 8.05
CA GLY A 612 11.78 44.23 7.20
C GLY A 612 11.81 44.62 5.71
N HIS A 613 10.93 45.52 5.25
CA HIS A 613 10.83 45.87 3.83
C HIS A 613 11.77 47.03 3.43
N THR A 614 12.17 47.06 2.16
CA THR A 614 13.18 48.00 1.65
C THR A 614 12.75 49.47 1.83
N PRO A 615 13.67 50.38 2.22
CA PRO A 615 13.37 51.80 2.40
C PRO A 615 12.79 52.51 1.17
N GLN A 616 12.86 51.90 -0.01
CA GLN A 616 12.22 52.38 -1.24
C GLN A 616 10.71 52.15 -1.25
N VAL A 617 10.21 51.00 -0.76
CA VAL A 617 8.77 50.72 -0.64
C VAL A 617 8.15 51.59 0.44
N GLN A 618 8.84 51.73 1.57
CA GLN A 618 8.43 52.63 2.65
C GLN A 618 8.36 54.08 2.15
N ARG A 619 9.39 54.58 1.46
CA ARG A 619 9.35 55.94 0.88
C ARG A 619 8.27 56.10 -0.18
N ALA A 620 8.07 55.14 -1.07
CA ALA A 620 7.01 55.23 -2.10
C ALA A 620 5.62 55.35 -1.44
N LEU A 621 5.34 54.57 -0.40
CA LEU A 621 4.13 54.70 0.41
C LEU A 621 4.07 56.04 1.16
N GLU A 622 5.17 56.49 1.79
CA GLU A 622 5.24 57.77 2.49
C GLU A 622 5.13 59.00 1.56
N GLU A 623 5.46 58.87 0.26
CA GLU A 623 5.32 59.93 -0.74
C GLU A 623 3.91 59.99 -1.35
N GLU A 624 3.28 58.85 -1.64
CA GLU A 624 1.89 58.74 -2.12
C GLU A 624 0.87 59.04 -1.01
N LEU A 625 1.13 58.61 0.24
CA LEU A 625 0.21 58.75 1.38
C LEU A 625 0.44 60.02 2.22
N ARG A 626 1.14 61.05 1.71
CA ARG A 626 1.43 62.32 2.42
C ARG A 626 0.22 63.08 2.99
N GLN A 627 -1.01 62.65 2.66
CA GLN A 627 -2.27 63.25 3.13
C GLN A 627 -3.06 62.36 4.12
N VAL A 628 -2.49 61.24 4.59
CA VAL A 628 -3.17 60.25 5.45
C VAL A 628 -2.38 59.99 6.74
N GLU A 629 -3.05 60.00 7.89
CA GLU A 629 -2.42 59.79 9.21
C GLU A 629 -2.27 58.28 9.52
N MET A 630 -1.17 57.85 10.15
CA MET A 630 -0.90 56.43 10.46
C MET A 630 -0.76 56.15 11.96
N GLN A 631 -1.35 55.06 12.47
CA GLN A 631 -1.32 54.65 13.89
C GLN A 631 -1.11 53.14 14.08
N CYS A 632 -0.57 52.72 15.23
CA CYS A 632 -0.27 51.31 15.54
C CYS A 632 -1.10 50.78 16.73
N VAL A 633 -1.60 49.55 16.65
CA VAL A 633 -2.41 48.89 17.71
C VAL A 633 -1.50 48.22 18.77
N SER A 634 -1.90 48.29 20.05
CA SER A 634 -1.11 47.74 21.18
C SER A 634 -1.36 46.25 21.46
N THR A 635 -0.33 45.57 21.99
CA THR A 635 -0.30 44.12 22.25
C THR A 635 -1.39 43.65 23.23
N GLU A 636 -1.75 44.47 24.23
CA GLU A 636 -2.76 44.11 25.23
C GLU A 636 -4.18 44.01 24.62
N SER A 637 -4.48 44.86 23.64
CA SER A 637 -5.77 44.83 22.91
C SER A 637 -5.87 43.59 22.01
N GLY A 638 -4.76 43.14 21.43
CA GLY A 638 -4.70 41.91 20.64
C GLY A 638 -5.01 40.65 21.47
N LYS A 639 -4.50 40.57 22.71
CA LYS A 639 -4.75 39.42 23.60
C LYS A 639 -6.24 39.22 23.90
N LYS A 640 -6.95 40.30 24.23
CA LYS A 640 -8.41 40.26 24.55
C LYS A 640 -9.25 39.80 23.34
N ARG A 641 -8.88 40.21 22.12
CA ARG A 641 -9.56 39.77 20.88
C ARG A 641 -9.34 38.29 20.56
N LEU A 642 -8.17 37.73 20.89
CA LEU A 642 -7.92 36.29 20.76
C LEU A 642 -8.76 35.47 21.76
N GLU A 643 -8.89 35.95 23.00
CA GLU A 643 -9.72 35.31 24.04
C GLU A 643 -11.21 35.28 23.65
N ALA A 644 -11.72 36.32 22.99
CA ALA A 644 -13.09 36.36 22.47
C ALA A 644 -13.36 35.27 21.40
N LEU A 645 -12.37 34.95 20.54
CA LEU A 645 -12.52 33.91 19.51
C LEU A 645 -12.61 32.50 20.08
N CYS A 646 -11.96 32.20 21.22
CA CYS A 646 -12.03 30.89 21.88
C CYS A 646 -13.48 30.49 22.23
N SER A 647 -14.33 31.47 22.58
CA SER A 647 -15.74 31.24 22.94
C SER A 647 -16.55 30.54 21.83
N ARG A 648 -16.14 30.67 20.57
CA ARG A 648 -16.80 30.04 19.40
C ARG A 648 -16.69 28.52 19.38
N PHE A 649 -15.75 27.96 20.14
CA PHE A 649 -15.43 26.53 20.14
C PHE A 649 -15.68 25.85 21.52
N GLU A 650 -16.25 26.57 22.50
CA GLU A 650 -16.58 26.04 23.84
C GLU A 650 -17.55 24.84 23.81
N LYS A 651 -18.41 24.71 22.79
CA LYS A 651 -19.25 23.52 22.57
C LYS A 651 -18.45 22.22 22.35
N GLY A 652 -17.16 22.31 22.00
CA GLY A 652 -16.26 21.17 21.95
C GLY A 652 -16.15 20.45 23.31
N ARG A 653 -16.31 21.17 24.42
CA ARG A 653 -16.33 20.60 25.78
C ARG A 653 -17.45 19.59 25.98
N GLU A 654 -18.67 19.94 25.58
CA GLU A 654 -19.84 19.06 25.71
C GLU A 654 -19.67 17.80 24.86
N ARG A 655 -19.16 17.94 23.62
CA ARG A 655 -18.87 16.82 22.72
C ARG A 655 -17.78 15.89 23.27
N VAL A 656 -16.73 16.44 23.89
CA VAL A 656 -15.68 15.65 24.56
C VAL A 656 -16.24 14.87 25.75
N GLU A 657 -17.13 15.46 26.56
CA GLU A 657 -17.78 14.72 27.66
C GLU A 657 -18.74 13.62 27.17
N VAL A 658 -19.49 13.85 26.09
CA VAL A 658 -20.32 12.81 25.47
C VAL A 658 -19.46 11.66 24.96
N LEU A 659 -18.42 11.94 24.18
CA LEU A 659 -17.47 10.93 23.70
C LEU A 659 -16.80 10.19 24.87
N ARG A 660 -16.43 10.89 25.93
CA ARG A 660 -15.86 10.27 27.15
C ARG A 660 -16.87 9.33 27.82
N ALA A 661 -18.13 9.73 27.96
CA ALA A 661 -19.18 8.87 28.53
C ALA A 661 -19.42 7.62 27.68
N GLU A 662 -19.49 7.76 26.35
CA GLU A 662 -19.63 6.65 25.41
C GLU A 662 -18.44 5.69 25.45
N ARG A 663 -17.21 6.21 25.39
CA ARG A 663 -15.96 5.42 25.43
C ARG A 663 -15.66 4.79 26.79
N LEU A 664 -16.30 5.25 27.86
CA LEU A 664 -16.29 4.60 29.17
C LEU A 664 -17.39 3.54 29.29
N ALA A 665 -18.58 3.78 28.72
CA ALA A 665 -19.67 2.79 28.73
C ALA A 665 -19.28 1.47 28.04
N THR A 666 -18.41 1.49 27.02
CA THR A 666 -17.85 0.27 26.38
C THR A 666 -16.89 -0.52 27.27
N VAL A 667 -16.40 0.06 28.38
CA VAL A 667 -15.53 -0.56 29.40
C VAL A 667 -16.18 -0.50 30.79
N ASN A 668 -17.50 -0.75 30.86
CA ASN A 668 -18.29 -0.80 32.10
C ASN A 668 -18.21 0.49 32.97
N GLY A 669 -18.08 1.65 32.32
CA GLY A 669 -18.06 2.98 32.95
C GLY A 669 -16.75 3.35 33.64
N SER A 670 -15.74 2.47 33.64
CA SER A 670 -14.56 2.59 34.49
C SER A 670 -13.30 2.93 33.69
N PHE A 671 -12.48 3.86 34.19
CA PHE A 671 -11.15 4.14 33.67
C PHE A 671 -10.07 3.53 34.58
N VAL A 672 -9.15 2.77 33.96
CA VAL A 672 -7.87 2.36 34.51
C VAL A 672 -6.81 2.86 33.55
N GLN A 673 -5.76 3.49 34.09
CA GLN A 673 -4.76 4.18 33.28
C GLN A 673 -3.86 3.17 32.57
N PRO A 674 -3.85 3.12 31.22
CA PRO A 674 -3.02 2.18 30.48
C PRO A 674 -1.53 2.51 30.62
N THR A 675 -0.69 1.50 30.50
CA THR A 675 0.77 1.69 30.39
C THR A 675 1.13 1.93 28.93
N VAL A 676 1.96 2.93 28.66
CA VAL A 676 2.46 3.25 27.32
C VAL A 676 3.98 3.28 27.31
N ARG A 677 4.57 2.98 26.15
CA ARG A 677 6.00 3.11 25.87
C ARG A 677 6.25 4.37 25.05
N VAL A 678 7.17 5.22 25.52
CA VAL A 678 7.69 6.40 24.82
C VAL A 678 9.20 6.26 24.71
N GLY A 679 9.70 5.95 23.52
CA GLY A 679 11.08 5.51 23.34
C GLY A 679 11.38 4.23 24.12
N GLU A 680 12.33 4.30 25.04
CA GLU A 680 12.71 3.20 25.95
C GLU A 680 12.01 3.27 27.33
N VAL A 681 11.16 4.27 27.58
CA VAL A 681 10.55 4.52 28.89
C VAL A 681 9.09 4.06 28.90
N SER A 682 8.71 3.27 29.91
CA SER A 682 7.31 2.93 30.18
C SER A 682 6.71 3.88 31.22
N LEU A 683 5.59 4.50 30.87
CA LEU A 683 4.90 5.51 31.68
C LEU A 683 3.38 5.29 31.67
N PRO A 684 2.63 5.85 32.63
CA PRO A 684 1.17 5.92 32.55
C PRO A 684 0.69 6.81 31.39
N ALA A 685 -0.38 6.43 30.69
CA ALA A 685 -0.76 7.03 29.40
C ALA A 685 -1.07 8.55 29.43
N LEU A 686 -1.77 9.03 30.46
CA LEU A 686 -2.08 10.46 30.60
C LEU A 686 -0.81 11.29 30.84
N ASP A 687 0.11 10.78 31.66
CA ASP A 687 1.36 11.44 32.02
C ASP A 687 2.28 11.59 30.79
N ALA A 688 2.30 10.59 29.91
CA ALA A 688 3.01 10.66 28.63
C ALA A 688 2.44 11.73 27.67
N LEU A 689 1.12 11.91 27.66
CA LEU A 689 0.45 12.95 26.87
C LEU A 689 0.67 14.35 27.45
N ASP A 690 0.67 14.50 28.78
CA ASP A 690 1.02 15.76 29.45
C ASP A 690 2.48 16.15 29.20
N GLN A 691 3.43 15.21 29.36
CA GLN A 691 4.86 15.44 29.06
C GLN A 691 5.07 15.85 27.59
N TRP A 692 4.34 15.25 26.65
CA TRP A 692 4.37 15.69 25.25
C TRP A 692 3.84 17.12 25.08
N LEU A 693 2.73 17.47 25.74
CA LEU A 693 2.14 18.81 25.65
C LEU A 693 3.06 19.91 26.21
N GLU A 694 3.92 19.58 27.17
CA GLU A 694 4.98 20.45 27.69
C GLU A 694 6.25 20.46 26.82
N SER A 695 6.50 19.41 26.03
CA SER A 695 7.68 19.26 25.16
C SER A 695 7.74 20.27 24.00
N GLY A 696 8.85 20.27 23.25
CA GLY A 696 8.98 21.03 22.00
C GLY A 696 8.26 20.43 20.79
N ASP A 697 7.77 19.20 20.87
CA ASP A 697 7.24 18.44 19.73
C ASP A 697 5.86 18.95 19.28
N GLN A 698 5.64 18.94 17.96
CA GLN A 698 4.37 19.39 17.36
C GLN A 698 3.39 18.25 17.14
N THR A 699 3.85 17.00 17.11
CA THR A 699 2.97 15.85 16.84
C THR A 699 3.13 14.75 17.88
N ALA A 700 2.00 14.22 18.35
CA ALA A 700 1.95 12.93 19.05
C ALA A 700 1.23 11.89 18.18
N LEU A 701 1.90 10.77 17.92
CA LEU A 701 1.31 9.61 17.26
C LEU A 701 1.03 8.52 18.31
N VAL A 702 -0.26 8.30 18.58
CA VAL A 702 -0.76 7.39 19.61
C VAL A 702 -1.09 6.04 18.98
N LEU A 703 -0.27 5.03 19.30
CA LEU A 703 -0.29 3.71 18.67
C LEU A 703 -0.69 2.62 19.65
N GLY A 704 -1.14 1.50 19.09
CA GLY A 704 -1.46 0.29 19.83
C GLY A 704 -2.53 -0.53 19.13
N GLU A 705 -2.80 -1.72 19.64
CA GLU A 705 -3.76 -2.64 19.04
C GLU A 705 -5.22 -2.15 19.13
N TYR A 706 -6.12 -2.88 18.46
CA TYR A 706 -7.56 -2.71 18.64
C TYR A 706 -7.95 -3.03 20.09
N GLY A 707 -8.85 -2.24 20.68
CA GLY A 707 -9.33 -2.45 22.05
C GLY A 707 -8.34 -2.12 23.17
N ALA A 708 -7.12 -1.66 22.86
CA ALA A 708 -6.07 -1.29 23.83
C ALA A 708 -6.39 -0.06 24.70
N GLY A 709 -7.47 0.69 24.39
CA GLY A 709 -7.90 1.85 25.19
C GLY A 709 -7.46 3.23 24.71
N LYS A 710 -6.91 3.34 23.48
CA LYS A 710 -6.48 4.62 22.86
C LYS A 710 -7.57 5.69 22.92
N SER A 711 -8.73 5.42 22.31
CA SER A 711 -9.88 6.33 22.23
C SER A 711 -10.41 6.76 23.60
N THR A 712 -10.54 5.81 24.53
CA THR A 712 -10.99 6.09 25.90
C THR A 712 -9.99 6.98 26.64
N THR A 713 -8.69 6.74 26.47
CA THR A 713 -7.63 7.58 27.07
C THR A 713 -7.63 8.99 26.50
N LEU A 714 -7.75 9.14 25.18
CA LEU A 714 -7.82 10.47 24.53
C LEU A 714 -9.05 11.25 24.98
N ALA A 715 -10.23 10.61 25.09
CA ALA A 715 -11.44 11.27 25.58
C ALA A 715 -11.31 11.70 27.07
N VAL A 716 -10.73 10.85 27.92
CA VAL A 716 -10.44 11.20 29.33
C VAL A 716 -9.41 12.33 29.44
N TRP A 717 -8.36 12.32 28.63
CA TRP A 717 -7.33 13.36 28.61
C TRP A 717 -7.89 14.71 28.12
N CYS A 718 -8.65 14.72 27.02
CA CYS A 718 -9.26 15.94 26.50
C CYS A 718 -10.26 16.57 27.49
N SER A 719 -11.03 15.74 28.21
CA SER A 719 -11.92 16.17 29.30
C SER A 719 -11.15 16.85 30.45
N ARG A 720 -9.99 16.27 30.83
CA ARG A 720 -9.10 16.85 31.85
C ARG A 720 -8.50 18.19 31.40
N LEU A 721 -8.11 18.34 30.13
CA LEU A 721 -7.61 19.61 29.59
C LEU A 721 -8.70 20.70 29.53
N TRP A 722 -9.93 20.36 29.12
CA TRP A 722 -11.08 21.28 29.16
C TRP A 722 -11.44 21.80 30.55
N SER A 723 -10.96 21.13 31.60
CA SER A 723 -11.16 21.51 33.00
C SER A 723 -10.05 22.39 33.57
N GLN A 724 -9.06 22.80 32.75
CA GLN A 724 -7.94 23.67 33.12
C GLN A 724 -8.04 24.99 32.34
N ASP A 725 -7.91 26.12 33.03
CA ASP A 725 -8.11 27.44 32.41
C ASP A 725 -6.93 27.90 31.53
N GLU A 726 -5.70 27.48 31.84
CA GLU A 726 -4.49 27.86 31.09
C GLU A 726 -4.12 26.84 29.98
N ALA A 727 -4.82 25.71 29.90
CA ALA A 727 -4.57 24.66 28.90
C ALA A 727 -5.18 24.99 27.52
N PRO A 728 -4.57 24.51 26.42
CA PRO A 728 -5.19 24.62 25.10
C PRO A 728 -6.50 23.83 25.05
N ARG A 729 -7.53 24.37 24.39
CA ARG A 729 -8.85 23.74 24.25
C ARG A 729 -8.80 22.58 23.24
N PRO A 730 -8.96 21.31 23.64
CA PRO A 730 -8.84 20.19 22.70
C PRO A 730 -10.12 19.97 21.91
N LEU A 731 -9.97 19.72 20.60
CA LEU A 731 -11.04 19.33 19.69
C LEU A 731 -10.82 17.90 19.24
N LEU A 732 -11.58 16.97 19.86
CA LEU A 732 -11.48 15.53 19.62
C LEU A 732 -12.43 15.09 18.50
N SER A 733 -11.88 14.74 17.35
CA SER A 733 -12.61 14.22 16.19
C SER A 733 -12.45 12.71 16.06
N SER A 734 -13.57 11.97 16.11
CA SER A 734 -13.63 10.52 15.92
C SER A 734 -13.74 10.19 14.43
N LEU A 735 -12.64 9.74 13.84
CA LEU A 735 -12.53 9.46 12.40
C LEU A 735 -13.36 8.25 11.96
N ALA A 736 -13.61 7.30 12.87
CA ALA A 736 -14.50 6.15 12.69
C ALA A 736 -15.90 6.56 12.20
N SER A 737 -16.42 7.64 12.78
CA SER A 737 -17.77 8.19 12.64
C SER A 737 -17.81 9.49 11.81
N ALA A 738 -16.68 9.89 11.21
CA ALA A 738 -16.57 11.11 10.44
C ALA A 738 -17.34 11.04 9.11
N ALA A 739 -17.92 12.16 8.69
CA ALA A 739 -18.60 12.28 7.41
C ALA A 739 -17.62 12.14 6.23
N THR A 740 -18.00 11.36 5.22
CA THR A 740 -17.18 11.13 4.03
C THR A 740 -16.99 12.42 3.23
N GLY A 741 -15.75 12.71 2.82
CA GLY A 741 -15.41 13.87 1.99
C GLY A 741 -15.19 15.20 2.74
N ARG A 742 -15.17 15.21 4.07
CA ARG A 742 -14.67 16.36 4.86
C ARG A 742 -13.15 16.40 4.87
N ASP A 743 -12.59 17.61 4.80
CA ASP A 743 -11.17 17.87 5.01
C ASP A 743 -10.84 17.98 6.51
N ALA A 744 -9.54 17.93 6.84
CA ALA A 744 -9.08 17.91 8.23
C ALA A 744 -9.52 19.12 9.07
N HIS A 745 -9.73 20.30 8.46
CA HIS A 745 -10.30 21.48 9.13
C HIS A 745 -11.81 21.33 9.39
N GLY A 746 -12.58 20.83 8.42
CA GLY A 746 -14.02 20.56 8.60
C GLY A 746 -14.28 19.54 9.71
N LEU A 747 -13.45 18.51 9.83
CA LEU A 747 -13.51 17.49 10.89
C LEU A 747 -13.33 18.06 12.31
N LEU A 748 -12.58 19.16 12.47
CA LEU A 748 -12.40 19.85 13.75
C LEU A 748 -13.53 20.83 14.06
N LEU A 749 -14.10 21.49 13.04
CA LEU A 749 -15.27 22.34 13.21
C LEU A 749 -16.50 21.50 13.61
N ASP A 750 -16.66 20.33 13.00
CA ASP A 750 -17.61 19.31 13.44
C ASP A 750 -17.31 18.88 14.90
N ALA A 751 -16.06 18.58 15.26
CA ALA A 751 -15.69 18.25 16.64
C ALA A 751 -15.98 19.37 17.66
N ALA A 752 -15.87 20.64 17.25
CA ALA A 752 -16.23 21.79 18.07
C ALA A 752 -17.75 22.07 18.16
N GLY A 753 -18.55 21.46 17.28
CA GLY A 753 -19.97 21.83 17.12
C GLY A 753 -20.16 23.23 16.55
N ALA A 754 -19.21 23.69 15.73
CA ALA A 754 -19.21 24.99 15.07
C ALA A 754 -19.46 24.84 13.56
N GLU A 755 -20.18 25.79 12.96
CA GLU A 755 -20.49 25.77 11.54
C GLU A 755 -19.25 25.97 10.66
N ASP A 756 -19.22 25.28 9.52
CA ASP A 756 -18.09 25.22 8.59
C ASP A 756 -17.99 26.46 7.69
N THR A 757 -17.85 27.63 8.31
CA THR A 757 -17.76 28.93 7.64
C THR A 757 -16.30 29.37 7.41
N PRO A 758 -16.01 30.21 6.41
CA PRO A 758 -14.67 30.76 6.22
C PRO A 758 -14.14 31.51 7.45
N ALA A 759 -15.01 32.19 8.19
CA ALA A 759 -14.65 32.90 9.41
C ALA A 759 -14.29 31.96 10.57
N ASN A 760 -14.93 30.80 10.67
CA ASN A 760 -14.58 29.79 11.68
C ASN A 760 -13.34 28.99 11.27
N ARG A 761 -13.16 28.66 9.97
CA ARG A 761 -11.89 28.10 9.46
C ARG A 761 -10.70 29.02 9.73
N ALA A 762 -10.87 30.31 9.46
CA ALA A 762 -9.91 31.37 9.78
C ALA A 762 -9.57 31.44 11.28
N ALA A 763 -10.60 31.54 12.14
CA ALA A 763 -10.40 31.62 13.59
C ALA A 763 -9.75 30.34 14.14
N LEU A 764 -10.14 29.17 13.63
CA LEU A 764 -9.57 27.88 14.01
C LEU A 764 -8.06 27.82 13.67
N ARG A 765 -7.65 28.18 12.44
CA ARG A 765 -6.23 28.26 12.04
C ARG A 765 -5.44 29.16 12.98
N LEU A 766 -5.93 30.37 13.27
CA LEU A 766 -5.24 31.29 14.17
C LEU A 766 -5.14 30.75 15.60
N LEU A 767 -6.18 30.13 16.14
CA LEU A 767 -6.16 29.55 17.48
C LEU A 767 -5.27 28.30 17.58
N ILE A 768 -5.08 27.55 16.48
CA ILE A 768 -4.12 26.46 16.41
C ILE A 768 -2.68 27.00 16.38
N ARG A 769 -2.38 27.96 15.47
CA ARG A 769 -1.06 28.62 15.40
C ARG A 769 -0.69 29.29 16.74
N THR A 770 -1.63 29.95 17.41
CA THR A 770 -1.41 30.58 18.73
C THR A 770 -1.48 29.61 19.92
N ARG A 771 -1.54 28.28 19.68
CA ARG A 771 -1.61 27.22 20.72
C ARG A 771 -2.73 27.43 21.75
N ARG A 772 -3.88 27.91 21.30
CA ARG A 772 -5.11 28.04 22.10
C ARG A 772 -6.11 26.90 21.84
N VAL A 773 -6.02 26.26 20.68
CA VAL A 773 -6.79 25.06 20.31
C VAL A 773 -5.84 23.91 20.00
N LEU A 774 -6.19 22.70 20.44
CA LEU A 774 -5.44 21.46 20.19
C LEU A 774 -6.27 20.47 19.34
N PRO A 775 -5.95 20.32 18.04
CA PRO A 775 -6.43 19.24 17.19
C PRO A 775 -6.11 17.83 17.74
N VAL A 776 -7.13 16.99 17.89
CA VAL A 776 -6.97 15.56 18.27
C VAL A 776 -7.83 14.70 17.34
N PHE A 777 -7.19 13.83 16.56
CA PHE A 777 -7.84 12.90 15.63
C PHE A 777 -7.71 11.45 16.11
N ASP A 778 -8.84 10.76 16.31
CA ASP A 778 -8.88 9.39 16.82
C ASP A 778 -9.35 8.38 15.76
N GLY A 779 -8.55 7.34 15.49
CA GLY A 779 -8.89 6.24 14.56
C GLY A 779 -8.46 6.45 13.11
N PHE A 780 -7.21 6.88 12.86
CA PHE A 780 -6.68 7.10 11.50
C PHE A 780 -6.80 5.86 10.61
N ASP A 781 -6.56 4.67 11.15
CA ASP A 781 -6.73 3.38 10.46
C ASP A 781 -8.14 3.17 9.88
N GLU A 782 -9.17 3.73 10.51
CA GLU A 782 -10.58 3.55 10.09
C GLU A 782 -11.02 4.54 9.01
N MET A 783 -10.29 5.66 8.86
CA MET A 783 -10.47 6.63 7.76
C MET A 783 -9.51 6.38 6.60
N ALA A 784 -8.30 5.89 6.87
CA ALA A 784 -7.28 5.67 5.86
C ALA A 784 -7.64 4.58 4.84
N THR A 785 -8.67 3.77 5.09
CA THR A 785 -9.31 2.92 4.07
C THR A 785 -10.25 3.71 3.15
N ARG A 786 -11.04 4.65 3.67
CA ARG A 786 -12.17 5.29 2.94
C ARG A 786 -11.74 6.29 1.85
N LEU A 787 -10.60 6.96 1.99
CA LEU A 787 -10.12 7.97 1.03
C LEU A 787 -9.43 7.38 -0.22
N GLY A 788 -9.37 8.16 -1.31
CA GLY A 788 -8.88 7.72 -2.63
C GLY A 788 -7.43 8.10 -2.95
N SER A 789 -6.84 7.38 -3.92
CA SER A 789 -5.63 7.65 -4.75
C SER A 789 -4.30 8.16 -4.15
N SER A 790 -4.25 8.78 -2.97
CA SER A 790 -2.99 9.11 -2.29
C SER A 790 -2.45 7.90 -1.51
N GLY A 791 -1.12 7.80 -1.38
CA GLY A 791 -0.48 6.81 -0.50
C GLY A 791 -0.66 7.14 0.99
N LEU A 792 -0.33 6.18 1.86
CA LEU A 792 -0.51 6.27 3.31
C LEU A 792 0.05 7.56 3.93
N ALA A 793 1.28 7.94 3.53
CA ALA A 793 1.93 9.17 3.98
C ALA A 793 1.15 10.44 3.63
N GLY A 794 0.52 10.52 2.45
CA GLY A 794 -0.23 11.70 2.01
C GLY A 794 -1.52 11.93 2.81
N ARG A 795 -2.21 10.85 3.21
CA ARG A 795 -3.42 10.93 4.04
C ARG A 795 -3.08 11.33 5.48
N LEU A 796 -1.97 10.82 6.00
CA LEU A 796 -1.46 11.23 7.31
C LEU A 796 -0.99 12.68 7.26
N SER A 797 -0.31 13.10 6.18
CA SER A 797 0.12 14.49 5.95
C SER A 797 -1.04 15.48 5.92
N GLU A 798 -2.23 15.08 5.42
CA GLU A 798 -3.41 15.94 5.38
C GLU A 798 -3.94 16.28 6.79
N LEU A 799 -4.00 15.28 7.69
CA LEU A 799 -4.37 15.50 9.10
C LEU A 799 -3.30 16.28 9.86
N LEU A 800 -2.02 15.96 9.63
CA LEU A 800 -0.89 16.62 10.31
C LEU A 800 -0.72 18.08 9.85
N GLY A 801 -1.06 18.40 8.60
CA GLY A 801 -0.91 19.74 8.02
C GLY A 801 -1.74 20.82 8.70
N VAL A 802 -2.79 20.43 9.44
CA VAL A 802 -3.63 21.34 10.24
C VAL A 802 -2.85 22.02 11.38
N ALA A 803 -1.73 21.44 11.84
CA ALA A 803 -0.98 22.01 12.96
C ALA A 803 -0.21 23.30 12.62
N GLU A 804 0.00 23.62 11.33
CA GLU A 804 0.55 24.88 10.77
C GLU A 804 1.61 25.65 11.59
N GLU A 805 2.84 25.75 11.08
CA GLU A 805 3.97 26.55 11.61
C GLU A 805 4.40 26.22 13.06
N THR A 806 3.58 26.58 14.04
CA THR A 806 3.89 26.51 15.48
C THR A 806 2.84 25.78 16.32
N GLY A 807 1.69 25.42 15.75
CA GLY A 807 0.65 24.64 16.44
C GLY A 807 1.04 23.18 16.70
N ARG A 808 0.09 22.40 17.26
CA ARG A 808 0.28 20.99 17.61
C ARG A 808 -0.90 20.12 17.17
N VAL A 809 -0.68 18.81 17.05
CA VAL A 809 -1.72 17.82 16.68
C VAL A 809 -1.46 16.45 17.32
N VAL A 810 -2.54 15.76 17.70
CA VAL A 810 -2.51 14.36 18.13
C VAL A 810 -3.25 13.50 17.11
N VAL A 811 -2.67 12.36 16.72
CA VAL A 811 -3.31 11.37 15.83
C VAL A 811 -3.22 9.98 16.45
N SER A 812 -4.33 9.24 16.52
CA SER A 812 -4.38 7.85 16.99
C SER A 812 -4.48 6.85 15.82
N SER A 813 -3.80 5.71 15.90
CA SER A 813 -3.86 4.65 14.86
C SER A 813 -3.57 3.24 15.41
N ARG A 814 -3.89 2.19 14.63
CA ARG A 814 -3.40 0.82 14.83
C ARG A 814 -1.91 0.70 14.41
N GLU A 815 -1.13 -0.02 15.20
CA GLU A 815 0.32 -0.16 14.97
C GLU A 815 0.66 -0.99 13.72
N HIS A 816 -0.09 -2.07 13.45
CA HIS A 816 0.06 -2.91 12.25
C HIS A 816 -0.41 -2.25 10.95
N TYR A 817 -0.92 -1.01 11.00
CA TYR A 817 -1.24 -0.23 9.80
C TYR A 817 0.02 0.35 9.14
N PHE A 818 1.18 0.16 9.76
CA PHE A 818 2.50 0.45 9.23
C PHE A 818 3.31 -0.86 9.18
N GLU A 819 3.80 -1.25 8.00
CA GLU A 819 4.26 -2.63 7.72
C GLU A 819 5.48 -3.09 8.52
N SER A 820 6.30 -2.16 9.00
CA SER A 820 7.46 -2.42 9.87
C SER A 820 7.78 -1.17 10.69
N GLU A 821 8.60 -1.30 11.73
CA GLU A 821 9.03 -0.14 12.53
C GLU A 821 9.82 0.88 11.68
N THR A 822 10.56 0.40 10.68
CA THR A 822 11.19 1.21 9.62
C THR A 822 10.16 1.89 8.70
N THR A 823 9.09 1.20 8.29
CA THR A 823 8.02 1.77 7.46
C THR A 823 7.20 2.79 8.25
N LEU A 824 7.01 2.58 9.55
CA LEU A 824 6.37 3.54 10.45
C LEU A 824 7.22 4.81 10.58
N HIS A 825 8.52 4.67 10.84
CA HIS A 825 9.44 5.80 10.90
C HIS A 825 9.52 6.55 9.56
N SER A 826 9.65 5.85 8.42
CA SER A 826 9.74 6.51 7.11
C SER A 826 8.42 7.17 6.70
N THR A 827 7.27 6.51 6.89
CA THR A 827 5.94 7.04 6.55
C THR A 827 5.57 8.22 7.44
N ALA A 828 5.78 8.12 8.76
CA ALA A 828 5.50 9.22 9.67
C ALA A 828 6.46 10.40 9.43
N ALA A 829 7.77 10.15 9.27
CA ALA A 829 8.73 11.21 8.97
C ALA A 829 8.51 11.83 7.59
N GLU A 830 8.01 11.09 6.60
CA GLU A 830 7.62 11.64 5.29
C GLU A 830 6.34 12.47 5.40
N ALA A 831 5.31 11.97 6.08
CA ALA A 831 4.07 12.72 6.34
C ALA A 831 4.33 14.02 7.12
N LEU A 832 5.21 13.99 8.12
CA LEU A 832 5.65 15.18 8.87
C LEU A 832 6.43 16.15 8.00
N ARG A 833 7.35 15.66 7.15
CA ARG A 833 8.11 16.51 6.24
C ARG A 833 7.23 17.14 5.16
N GLN A 834 6.20 16.45 4.70
CA GLN A 834 5.19 16.95 3.75
C GLN A 834 4.23 17.96 4.40
N ALA A 835 3.83 17.72 5.67
CA ALA A 835 2.85 18.53 6.39
C ALA A 835 3.43 19.78 7.08
N LEU A 836 4.55 19.62 7.78
CA LEU A 836 5.09 20.58 8.77
C LEU A 836 6.58 20.89 8.56
N GLY A 837 7.19 20.39 7.48
CA GLY A 837 8.59 20.66 7.14
C GLY A 837 9.62 19.83 7.94
N THR A 838 10.89 20.23 7.88
CA THR A 838 12.03 19.42 8.37
C THR A 838 12.43 19.65 9.84
N SER A 839 11.70 20.51 10.57
CA SER A 839 12.06 20.94 11.93
C SER A 839 11.06 20.53 13.01
N SER A 840 10.01 19.79 12.64
CA SER A 840 8.88 19.42 13.49
C SER A 840 9.14 18.12 14.26
N GLY A 841 9.03 18.18 15.58
CA GLY A 841 9.23 17.03 16.47
C GLY A 841 8.02 16.09 16.54
N LEU A 842 8.30 14.78 16.63
CA LEU A 842 7.31 13.70 16.76
C LEU A 842 7.59 12.84 17.99
N THR A 843 6.62 12.77 18.89
CA THR A 843 6.60 11.81 19.98
C THR A 843 5.70 10.61 19.62
N ARG A 844 6.26 9.39 19.74
CA ARG A 844 5.53 8.12 19.55
C ARG A 844 5.10 7.57 20.91
N ILE A 845 3.81 7.30 21.09
CA ILE A 845 3.22 6.80 22.33
C ILE A 845 2.53 5.46 22.04
N THR A 846 3.19 4.33 22.34
CA THR A 846 2.68 2.99 22.03
C THR A 846 2.09 2.30 23.26
N PHE A 847 0.78 2.01 23.23
CA PHE A 847 0.06 1.31 24.29
C PHE A 847 0.58 -0.12 24.49
N GLN A 848 0.76 -0.52 25.74
CA GLN A 848 1.08 -1.88 26.14
C GLN A 848 -0.20 -2.66 26.52
N PRO A 849 -0.19 -4.01 26.46
CA PRO A 849 -1.27 -4.82 27.03
C PRO A 849 -1.41 -4.55 28.54
N PHE A 850 -2.63 -4.68 29.08
CA PHE A 850 -2.86 -4.57 30.51
C PHE A 850 -2.14 -5.68 31.27
N ASP A 851 -1.41 -5.29 32.32
CA ASP A 851 -0.90 -6.25 33.29
C ASP A 851 -2.02 -6.78 34.21
N PHE A 852 -1.70 -7.80 34.99
CA PHE A 852 -2.66 -8.43 35.92
C PHE A 852 -3.21 -7.45 36.99
N GLY A 853 -2.42 -6.45 37.39
CA GLY A 853 -2.86 -5.39 38.30
C GLY A 853 -3.91 -4.49 37.65
N GLN A 854 -3.67 -4.04 36.42
CA GLN A 854 -4.60 -3.22 35.65
C GLN A 854 -5.91 -3.96 35.31
N ILE A 855 -5.82 -5.27 34.98
CA ILE A 855 -6.98 -6.15 34.81
C ILE A 855 -7.80 -6.19 36.11
N LYS A 856 -7.14 -6.47 37.25
CA LYS A 856 -7.81 -6.56 38.56
C LYS A 856 -8.42 -5.23 38.99
N GLU A 857 -7.72 -4.11 38.80
CA GLU A 857 -8.23 -2.77 39.11
C GLU A 857 -9.48 -2.44 38.28
N LEU A 858 -9.52 -2.81 36.98
CA LEU A 858 -10.70 -2.55 36.15
C LEU A 858 -11.88 -3.41 36.60
N MET A 859 -11.63 -4.67 37.00
CA MET A 859 -12.65 -5.54 37.59
C MET A 859 -13.17 -5.00 38.93
N GLU A 860 -12.30 -4.53 39.81
CA GLU A 860 -12.66 -3.93 41.11
C GLU A 860 -13.49 -2.65 40.98
N LYS A 861 -13.25 -1.85 39.92
CA LYS A 861 -14.07 -0.66 39.60
C LYS A 861 -15.38 -1.01 38.90
N SER A 862 -15.41 -2.07 38.10
CA SER A 862 -16.57 -2.44 37.26
C SER A 862 -17.57 -3.36 37.97
N LEU A 863 -17.15 -4.14 38.97
CA LEU A 863 -17.98 -5.13 39.66
C LEU A 863 -18.37 -4.64 41.08
N PRO A 864 -19.60 -4.93 41.54
CA PRO A 864 -20.13 -4.32 42.77
C PRO A 864 -19.60 -4.92 44.09
N SER A 865 -18.77 -5.98 44.07
CA SER A 865 -18.15 -6.52 45.29
C SER A 865 -16.86 -7.31 45.01
N PRO A 866 -15.91 -7.37 45.97
CA PRO A 866 -14.67 -8.16 45.83
C PRO A 866 -14.92 -9.65 45.57
N GLN A 867 -15.97 -10.22 46.15
CA GLN A 867 -16.34 -11.64 45.93
C GLN A 867 -16.67 -11.92 44.46
N LYS A 868 -17.35 -11.00 43.77
CA LYS A 868 -17.60 -11.13 42.33
C LYS A 868 -16.33 -10.98 41.49
N VAL A 869 -15.36 -10.17 41.94
CA VAL A 869 -14.04 -10.05 41.29
C VAL A 869 -13.31 -11.39 41.34
N ASP A 870 -13.24 -12.02 42.51
CA ASP A 870 -12.61 -13.33 42.70
C ASP A 870 -13.31 -14.43 41.88
N GLU A 871 -14.66 -14.46 41.87
CA GLU A 871 -15.45 -15.40 41.05
C GLU A 871 -15.21 -15.21 39.54
N ALA A 872 -15.19 -13.95 39.07
CA ALA A 872 -14.93 -13.64 37.66
C ALA A 872 -13.48 -13.97 37.28
N LEU A 873 -12.50 -13.66 38.13
CA LEU A 873 -11.09 -13.94 37.89
C LEU A 873 -10.85 -15.45 37.75
N LYS A 874 -11.43 -16.24 38.65
CA LYS A 874 -11.36 -17.70 38.58
C LYS A 874 -12.00 -18.24 37.29
N ARG A 875 -13.16 -17.71 36.89
CA ARG A 875 -13.82 -18.07 35.61
C ARG A 875 -12.96 -17.75 34.39
N LEU A 876 -12.23 -16.63 34.40
CA LEU A 876 -11.29 -16.25 33.33
C LEU A 876 -10.12 -17.24 33.25
N GLN A 877 -9.55 -17.63 34.39
CA GLN A 877 -8.43 -18.58 34.49
C GLN A 877 -8.83 -20.02 34.13
N ASP A 878 -10.04 -20.43 34.49
CA ASP A 878 -10.59 -21.78 34.20
C ASP A 878 -11.05 -21.93 32.72
N THR A 879 -10.97 -20.87 31.89
CA THR A 879 -11.45 -20.87 30.49
C THR A 879 -10.31 -20.74 29.47
N TYR A 880 -10.23 -21.70 28.54
CA TYR A 880 -9.18 -21.80 27.52
C TYR A 880 -8.96 -20.51 26.71
N ASP A 881 -7.69 -20.09 26.59
CA ASP A 881 -7.16 -18.88 25.92
C ASP A 881 -7.85 -17.54 26.27
N LEU A 882 -8.70 -17.50 27.32
CA LEU A 882 -9.47 -16.29 27.64
C LEU A 882 -8.64 -15.23 28.37
N MET A 883 -7.61 -15.64 29.12
CA MET A 883 -6.69 -14.74 29.82
C MET A 883 -5.90 -13.84 28.87
N ASP A 884 -5.41 -14.38 27.75
CA ASP A 884 -4.66 -13.60 26.75
C ASP A 884 -5.58 -12.57 26.06
N LEU A 885 -6.85 -12.92 25.87
CA LEU A 885 -7.85 -12.05 25.26
C LEU A 885 -8.20 -10.84 26.15
N VAL A 886 -8.25 -11.00 27.48
CA VAL A 886 -8.63 -9.91 28.41
C VAL A 886 -7.50 -8.94 28.77
N THR A 887 -6.30 -9.11 28.20
CA THR A 887 -5.22 -8.12 28.27
C THR A 887 -5.55 -6.79 27.55
N ARG A 888 -6.67 -6.73 26.83
CA ARG A 888 -7.17 -5.53 26.14
C ARG A 888 -8.43 -5.00 26.86
N PRO A 889 -8.47 -3.73 27.34
CA PRO A 889 -9.56 -3.19 28.16
C PRO A 889 -10.97 -3.36 27.59
N LEU A 890 -11.14 -3.16 26.28
CA LEU A 890 -12.43 -3.35 25.61
C LEU A 890 -12.90 -4.82 25.71
N LEU A 891 -11.99 -5.77 25.50
CA LEU A 891 -12.31 -7.20 25.53
C LEU A 891 -12.61 -7.65 26.96
N LEU A 892 -11.86 -7.16 27.96
CA LEU A 892 -12.18 -7.37 29.37
C LEU A 892 -13.56 -6.82 29.73
N GLY A 893 -13.90 -5.59 29.32
CA GLY A 893 -15.23 -4.99 29.53
C GLY A 893 -16.36 -5.85 28.95
N MET A 894 -16.20 -6.30 27.71
CA MET A 894 -17.16 -7.16 27.01
C MET A 894 -17.30 -8.56 27.63
N VAL A 895 -16.19 -9.15 28.09
CA VAL A 895 -16.20 -10.44 28.80
C VAL A 895 -16.93 -10.28 30.12
N LEU A 896 -16.62 -9.26 30.93
CA LEU A 896 -17.32 -8.98 32.19
C LEU A 896 -18.82 -8.75 31.99
N ALA A 897 -19.22 -7.95 31.01
CA ALA A 897 -20.63 -7.72 30.66
C ALA A 897 -21.35 -8.99 30.14
N SER A 898 -20.60 -9.97 29.64
CA SER A 898 -21.12 -11.29 29.26
C SER A 898 -21.21 -12.23 30.47
N LEU A 899 -20.21 -12.21 31.35
CA LEU A 899 -20.18 -12.98 32.60
C LEU A 899 -21.31 -12.58 33.54
N GLU A 900 -21.67 -11.30 33.65
CA GLU A 900 -22.78 -10.84 34.50
C GLU A 900 -24.16 -11.28 34.00
N ARG A 901 -24.33 -11.49 32.69
CA ARG A 901 -25.59 -12.00 32.10
C ARG A 901 -25.78 -13.51 32.31
N ILE A 902 -24.74 -14.22 32.73
CA ILE A 902 -24.73 -15.67 32.88
C ILE A 902 -24.76 -16.02 34.37
N ALA A 903 -25.73 -16.84 34.79
CA ALA A 903 -25.92 -17.18 36.20
C ALA A 903 -24.62 -17.71 36.86
N PRO A 904 -24.39 -17.47 38.18
CA PRO A 904 -23.17 -17.89 38.87
C PRO A 904 -22.85 -19.39 38.79
N THR A 905 -23.88 -20.22 38.58
CA THR A 905 -23.78 -21.68 38.43
C THR A 905 -23.77 -22.17 36.97
N ALA A 906 -24.00 -21.30 35.99
CA ALA A 906 -24.03 -21.68 34.57
C ALA A 906 -22.63 -21.65 33.96
N ARG A 907 -22.27 -22.73 33.24
CA ARG A 907 -21.03 -22.81 32.45
C ARG A 907 -21.10 -21.82 31.30
N VAL A 908 -20.20 -20.84 31.30
CA VAL A 908 -20.01 -19.90 30.19
C VAL A 908 -19.46 -20.71 29.01
N ALA A 909 -20.21 -20.78 27.92
CA ALA A 909 -19.73 -21.41 26.69
C ALA A 909 -18.74 -20.43 26.03
N PRO A 910 -17.50 -20.82 25.67
CA PRO A 910 -16.58 -19.92 24.99
C PRO A 910 -17.21 -19.26 23.76
N ALA A 911 -18.03 -19.99 23.00
CA ALA A 911 -18.75 -19.44 21.86
C ALA A 911 -19.73 -18.30 22.21
N ASP A 912 -20.15 -18.11 23.47
CA ASP A 912 -21.01 -16.99 23.88
C ASP A 912 -20.21 -15.67 23.84
N ILE A 913 -18.93 -15.73 24.26
CA ILE A 913 -18.01 -14.59 24.27
C ILE A 913 -17.66 -14.19 22.83
N TYR A 914 -17.30 -15.16 21.99
CA TYR A 914 -16.98 -14.92 20.58
C TYR A 914 -18.20 -14.46 19.75
N GLU A 915 -19.40 -14.97 20.04
CA GLU A 915 -20.66 -14.50 19.43
C GLU A 915 -21.02 -13.07 19.88
N ALA A 916 -20.82 -12.72 21.16
CA ALA A 916 -20.99 -11.35 21.64
C ALA A 916 -20.01 -10.38 20.97
N TYR A 917 -18.77 -10.82 20.73
CA TYR A 917 -17.76 -10.04 20.02
C TYR A 917 -18.08 -9.86 18.52
N LEU A 918 -18.54 -10.92 17.83
CA LEU A 918 -19.06 -10.86 16.46
C LEU A 918 -20.20 -9.84 16.33
N ARG A 919 -21.19 -9.88 17.23
CA ARG A 919 -22.31 -8.92 17.24
C ARG A 919 -21.86 -7.49 17.49
N HIS A 920 -20.92 -7.28 18.41
CA HIS A 920 -20.37 -5.96 18.68
C HIS A 920 -19.66 -5.41 17.44
N TRP A 921 -18.78 -6.19 16.81
CA TRP A 921 -18.12 -5.77 15.56
C TRP A 921 -19.11 -5.41 14.46
N LEU A 922 -20.08 -6.29 14.17
CA LEU A 922 -21.11 -6.01 13.16
C LEU A 922 -21.86 -4.71 13.47
N SER A 923 -22.24 -4.47 14.74
CA SER A 923 -22.90 -3.24 15.17
C SER A 923 -22.05 -1.95 15.05
N GLN A 924 -20.73 -2.08 14.89
CA GLN A 924 -19.81 -0.95 14.67
C GLN A 924 -19.48 -0.74 13.18
N THR A 925 -19.93 -1.62 12.28
CA THR A 925 -19.71 -1.49 10.83
C THR A 925 -20.97 -1.06 10.09
N SER A 926 -20.83 -0.14 9.12
CA SER A 926 -21.94 0.30 8.28
C SER A 926 -22.49 -0.83 7.41
N GLU A 927 -23.75 -0.68 7.01
CA GLU A 927 -24.45 -1.53 6.06
C GLU A 927 -25.15 -0.58 5.08
N ASP A 928 -24.44 -0.24 3.99
CA ASP A 928 -24.84 0.71 2.97
C ASP A 928 -24.60 0.13 1.55
N GLY A 929 -24.99 0.87 0.51
CA GLY A 929 -24.83 0.43 -0.89
C GLY A 929 -23.40 0.36 -1.41
N GLU A 930 -22.39 0.67 -0.59
CA GLU A 930 -20.97 0.61 -0.94
C GLU A 930 -20.16 -0.39 -0.08
N SER A 931 -20.84 -1.11 0.83
CA SER A 931 -20.27 -2.10 1.76
C SER A 931 -20.94 -3.48 1.64
N LEU A 932 -20.30 -4.50 2.21
CA LEU A 932 -20.91 -5.82 2.39
C LEU A 932 -21.97 -5.79 3.49
N SER A 933 -23.04 -6.55 3.31
CA SER A 933 -24.02 -6.77 4.37
C SER A 933 -23.42 -7.49 5.57
N HIS A 934 -24.04 -7.38 6.75
CA HIS A 934 -23.59 -8.08 7.96
C HIS A 934 -23.48 -9.60 7.77
N THR A 935 -24.38 -10.18 6.97
CA THR A 935 -24.33 -11.59 6.57
C THR A 935 -23.11 -11.89 5.69
N GLN A 936 -22.86 -11.07 4.66
CA GLN A 936 -21.70 -11.25 3.76
C GLN A 936 -20.36 -11.07 4.48
N LYS A 937 -20.28 -10.15 5.45
CA LYS A 937 -19.14 -9.97 6.36
C LYS A 937 -18.84 -11.23 7.17
N GLN A 938 -19.89 -11.90 7.66
CA GLN A 938 -19.76 -13.17 8.38
C GLN A 938 -19.34 -14.31 7.43
N GLU A 939 -20.01 -14.47 6.27
CA GLU A 939 -19.68 -15.47 5.24
C GLU A 939 -18.21 -15.37 4.80
N PHE A 940 -17.69 -14.15 4.64
CA PHE A 940 -16.28 -13.91 4.33
C PHE A 940 -15.34 -14.39 5.43
N ALA A 941 -15.61 -14.04 6.70
CA ALA A 941 -14.77 -14.46 7.83
C ALA A 941 -14.72 -16.00 7.95
N GLU A 942 -15.86 -16.65 7.72
CA GLU A 942 -15.97 -18.10 7.70
C GLU A 942 -15.24 -18.75 6.50
N ALA A 943 -15.29 -18.14 5.31
CA ALA A 943 -14.57 -18.62 4.13
C ALA A 943 -13.04 -18.46 4.28
N LEU A 944 -12.58 -17.36 4.87
CA LEU A 944 -11.17 -17.15 5.20
C LEU A 944 -10.67 -18.18 6.23
N ALA A 945 -11.48 -18.49 7.25
CA ALA A 945 -11.13 -19.50 8.24
C ALA A 945 -10.96 -20.89 7.62
N GLU A 946 -11.84 -21.25 6.67
CA GLU A 946 -11.79 -22.50 5.94
C GLU A 946 -10.55 -22.61 5.02
N GLU A 947 -10.17 -21.53 4.33
CA GLU A 947 -8.96 -21.48 3.46
C GLU A 947 -7.66 -21.57 4.26
N LEU A 948 -7.55 -20.83 5.37
CA LEU A 948 -6.39 -20.90 6.26
C LEU A 948 -6.28 -22.28 6.92
N TRP A 949 -7.41 -22.91 7.27
CA TRP A 949 -7.40 -24.28 7.80
C TRP A 949 -6.97 -25.30 6.76
N ARG A 950 -7.58 -25.30 5.56
CA ARG A 950 -7.24 -26.25 4.48
C ARG A 950 -5.81 -26.11 3.99
N SER A 951 -5.33 -24.88 3.78
CA SER A 951 -3.98 -24.65 3.26
C SER A 951 -2.86 -24.86 4.28
N GLY A 952 -3.19 -25.00 5.57
CA GLY A 952 -2.22 -25.19 6.65
C GLY A 952 -1.44 -23.93 7.05
N ARG A 953 -1.68 -22.79 6.39
CA ARG A 953 -0.92 -21.54 6.55
C ARG A 953 -1.46 -20.65 7.66
N THR A 954 -0.59 -19.77 8.16
CA THR A 954 -0.96 -18.71 9.13
C THR A 954 -1.64 -17.52 8.44
N SER A 955 -1.29 -17.22 7.19
CA SER A 955 -1.87 -16.17 6.36
C SER A 955 -2.05 -16.59 4.89
N CYS A 956 -2.96 -15.92 4.15
CA CYS A 956 -3.24 -16.18 2.73
C CYS A 956 -3.31 -14.88 1.91
N SER A 957 -3.06 -14.98 0.59
CA SER A 957 -3.12 -13.82 -0.32
C SER A 957 -4.53 -13.52 -0.83
N TRP A 958 -4.75 -12.30 -1.36
CA TRP A 958 -6.05 -11.94 -1.95
C TRP A 958 -6.52 -12.91 -3.03
N ARG A 959 -5.59 -13.32 -3.90
CA ARG A 959 -5.88 -14.16 -5.07
C ARG A 959 -6.45 -15.52 -4.66
N GLU A 960 -6.02 -16.03 -3.52
CA GLU A 960 -6.47 -17.29 -2.94
C GLU A 960 -7.83 -17.11 -2.26
N LEU A 961 -7.97 -16.06 -1.46
CA LEU A 961 -9.22 -15.74 -0.76
C LEU A 961 -10.38 -15.45 -1.74
N ARG A 962 -10.12 -14.73 -2.84
CA ARG A 962 -11.09 -14.45 -3.92
C ARG A 962 -11.55 -15.70 -4.68
N ARG A 963 -10.79 -16.81 -4.61
CA ARG A 963 -11.21 -18.11 -5.14
C ARG A 963 -12.23 -18.74 -4.17
N THR A 964 -11.85 -18.89 -2.90
CA THR A 964 -12.66 -19.60 -1.88
C THR A 964 -13.96 -18.86 -1.53
N VAL A 965 -13.94 -17.53 -1.46
CA VAL A 965 -15.15 -16.71 -1.26
C VAL A 965 -16.14 -16.89 -2.42
N ARG A 966 -15.66 -16.97 -3.67
CA ARG A 966 -16.51 -17.17 -4.86
C ARG A 966 -17.11 -18.56 -4.92
N GLU A 967 -16.34 -19.58 -4.53
CA GLU A 967 -16.81 -20.97 -4.45
C GLU A 967 -17.92 -21.13 -3.39
N ARG A 968 -17.82 -20.41 -2.26
CA ARG A 968 -18.71 -20.60 -1.11
C ARG A 968 -19.95 -19.68 -1.08
N MET A 969 -19.87 -18.42 -1.52
CA MET A 969 -21.03 -17.51 -1.50
C MET A 969 -22.10 -17.86 -2.54
N GLY A 970 -21.84 -18.79 -3.48
CA GLY A 970 -22.81 -19.31 -4.46
C GLY A 970 -23.42 -18.27 -5.41
N ARG A 971 -22.95 -17.02 -5.34
CA ARG A 971 -23.44 -15.83 -6.02
C ARG A 971 -22.25 -14.93 -6.36
N GLN A 972 -22.39 -14.12 -7.41
CA GLN A 972 -21.45 -13.05 -7.67
C GLN A 972 -21.41 -12.10 -6.46
N LEU A 973 -20.21 -11.66 -6.09
CA LEU A 973 -20.06 -10.43 -5.30
C LEU A 973 -20.78 -9.31 -6.06
N PRO A 974 -21.48 -8.37 -5.40
CA PRO A 974 -22.30 -7.39 -6.09
C PRO A 974 -21.49 -6.64 -7.15
N ASP A 975 -21.92 -6.64 -8.42
CA ASP A 975 -21.09 -6.21 -9.56
C ASP A 975 -20.65 -4.72 -9.49
N HIS A 976 -21.29 -3.92 -8.63
CA HIS A 976 -20.93 -2.53 -8.33
C HIS A 976 -19.79 -2.39 -7.31
N LEU A 977 -19.52 -3.40 -6.48
CA LEU A 977 -18.45 -3.38 -5.48
C LEU A 977 -17.14 -3.84 -6.09
N THR A 978 -16.20 -2.90 -6.23
CA THR A 978 -14.83 -3.24 -6.68
C THR A 978 -14.15 -4.18 -5.68
N PRO A 979 -13.19 -5.03 -6.12
CA PRO A 979 -12.38 -5.86 -5.21
C PRO A 979 -11.74 -5.06 -4.06
N SER A 980 -11.35 -3.81 -4.31
CA SER A 980 -10.82 -2.89 -3.30
C SER A 980 -11.89 -2.28 -2.38
N ALA A 981 -13.17 -2.25 -2.75
CA ALA A 981 -14.25 -1.85 -1.84
C ALA A 981 -14.56 -2.97 -0.84
N VAL A 982 -14.78 -4.18 -1.35
CA VAL A 982 -14.98 -5.42 -0.55
C VAL A 982 -13.88 -5.57 0.50
N PHE A 983 -12.62 -5.33 0.12
CA PHE A 983 -11.49 -5.41 1.05
C PHE A 983 -11.48 -4.34 2.14
N ARG A 984 -11.72 -3.08 1.79
CA ARG A 984 -11.65 -1.95 2.74
C ARG A 984 -12.64 -2.08 3.89
N ASP A 985 -13.80 -2.63 3.58
CA ASP A 985 -14.89 -2.92 4.52
C ASP A 985 -14.55 -4.08 5.49
N ILE A 986 -13.55 -4.90 5.15
CA ILE A 986 -13.07 -6.04 5.94
C ILE A 986 -11.80 -5.68 6.73
N GLU A 987 -10.87 -4.92 6.13
CA GLU A 987 -9.65 -4.43 6.81
C GLU A 987 -9.96 -3.49 7.98
N GLY A 988 -11.10 -2.77 7.97
CA GLY A 988 -11.57 -2.01 9.13
C GLY A 988 -11.94 -2.89 10.35
N GLY A 989 -12.21 -4.19 10.11
CA GLY A 989 -12.68 -5.11 11.13
C GLY A 989 -11.65 -5.52 12.16
N ALA A 990 -12.13 -5.82 13.38
CA ALA A 990 -11.28 -6.08 14.54
C ALA A 990 -10.72 -7.52 14.63
N PHE A 991 -10.98 -8.35 13.61
CA PHE A 991 -10.63 -9.77 13.58
C PHE A 991 -9.38 -10.10 12.78
N PHE A 992 -8.93 -9.19 11.91
CA PHE A 992 -7.92 -9.48 10.89
C PHE A 992 -6.65 -8.64 11.10
N VAL A 993 -5.52 -9.20 10.69
CA VAL A 993 -4.22 -8.53 10.63
C VAL A 993 -3.63 -8.77 9.25
N ARG A 994 -3.08 -7.71 8.66
CA ARG A 994 -2.38 -7.73 7.38
C ARG A 994 -0.88 -7.95 7.60
N GLU A 995 -0.26 -8.72 6.72
CA GLU A 995 1.17 -9.02 6.72
C GLU A 995 1.75 -8.64 5.34
N GLY A 996 2.39 -7.47 5.26
CA GLY A 996 2.92 -6.92 4.00
C GLY A 996 1.85 -6.55 2.97
N GLU A 997 2.25 -6.46 1.70
CA GLU A 997 1.36 -5.95 0.65
C GLU A 997 0.16 -6.84 0.33
N GLU A 998 0.25 -8.19 0.42
CA GLU A 998 -0.80 -9.09 -0.09
C GLU A 998 -1.40 -10.11 0.91
N HIS A 999 -0.87 -10.31 2.12
CA HIS A 999 -1.27 -11.43 3.01
C HIS A 999 -2.14 -11.04 4.21
N TYR A 1000 -3.04 -11.95 4.60
CA TYR A 1000 -4.07 -11.75 5.65
C TYR A 1000 -4.16 -12.92 6.62
N ARG A 1001 -4.32 -12.64 7.93
CA ARG A 1001 -4.58 -13.63 8.99
C ARG A 1001 -5.59 -13.14 10.03
N PHE A 1002 -6.03 -14.06 10.91
CA PHE A 1002 -6.75 -13.70 12.12
C PHE A 1002 -5.84 -13.06 13.19
N ALA A 1003 -6.43 -12.18 13.98
CA ALA A 1003 -5.77 -11.51 15.11
C ALA A 1003 -5.51 -12.45 16.31
N HIS A 1004 -6.27 -13.55 16.44
CA HIS A 1004 -6.08 -14.59 17.45
C HIS A 1004 -6.47 -15.98 16.91
N LYS A 1005 -5.81 -17.04 17.39
CA LYS A 1005 -6.06 -18.44 16.99
C LYS A 1005 -7.51 -18.87 17.23
N SER A 1006 -8.08 -18.49 18.36
CA SER A 1006 -9.45 -18.86 18.74
C SER A 1006 -10.53 -18.26 17.82
N PHE A 1007 -10.26 -17.13 17.15
CA PHE A 1007 -11.18 -16.60 16.13
C PHE A 1007 -11.21 -17.46 14.87
N LEU A 1008 -10.05 -17.95 14.41
CA LEU A 1008 -9.95 -18.91 13.31
C LEU A 1008 -10.78 -20.16 13.63
N GLU A 1009 -10.62 -20.71 14.83
CA GLU A 1009 -11.31 -21.92 15.29
C GLU A 1009 -12.83 -21.71 15.42
N TYR A 1010 -13.25 -20.54 15.94
CA TYR A 1010 -14.65 -20.16 16.06
C TYR A 1010 -15.35 -20.01 14.70
N PHE A 1011 -14.77 -19.24 13.76
CA PHE A 1011 -15.37 -19.06 12.42
C PHE A 1011 -15.33 -20.35 11.59
N LEU A 1012 -14.30 -21.19 11.76
CA LEU A 1012 -14.26 -22.52 11.16
C LEU A 1012 -15.38 -23.43 11.71
N ALA A 1013 -15.62 -23.40 13.03
CA ALA A 1013 -16.70 -24.19 13.62
C ALA A 1013 -18.08 -23.76 13.12
N ARG A 1014 -18.31 -22.46 12.88
CA ARG A 1014 -19.53 -21.96 12.21
C ARG A 1014 -19.63 -22.47 10.78
N ALA A 1015 -18.56 -22.33 9.99
CA ALA A 1015 -18.49 -22.78 8.61
C ALA A 1015 -18.89 -24.25 8.44
N LEU A 1016 -18.38 -25.11 9.32
CA LEU A 1016 -18.63 -26.55 9.28
C LEU A 1016 -20.11 -26.92 9.49
N VAL A 1017 -20.91 -26.11 10.18
CA VAL A 1017 -22.33 -26.41 10.43
C VAL A 1017 -23.10 -26.60 9.13
N GLU A 1018 -22.83 -25.79 8.11
CA GLU A 1018 -23.53 -25.87 6.83
C GLU A 1018 -22.86 -26.85 5.87
N THR A 1019 -21.52 -26.79 5.74
CA THR A 1019 -20.80 -27.67 4.81
C THR A 1019 -20.91 -29.16 5.20
N LEU A 1020 -20.99 -29.50 6.50
CA LEU A 1020 -21.23 -30.88 6.96
C LEU A 1020 -22.62 -31.41 6.61
N GLU A 1021 -23.63 -30.54 6.48
CA GLU A 1021 -25.00 -30.95 6.15
C GLU A 1021 -25.17 -31.24 4.64
N VAL A 1022 -24.32 -30.66 3.79
CA VAL A 1022 -24.44 -30.74 2.32
C VAL A 1022 -23.33 -31.58 1.67
N GLN A 1023 -22.07 -31.41 2.11
CA GLN A 1023 -20.88 -32.04 1.52
C GLN A 1023 -19.89 -32.49 2.62
N PRO A 1024 -20.26 -33.47 3.47
CA PRO A 1024 -19.47 -33.86 4.64
C PRO A 1024 -18.06 -34.34 4.28
N GLU A 1025 -17.86 -35.10 3.21
CA GLU A 1025 -16.52 -35.57 2.82
C GLU A 1025 -15.58 -34.39 2.47
N GLN A 1026 -16.06 -33.39 1.72
CA GLN A 1026 -15.28 -32.20 1.35
C GLN A 1026 -15.05 -31.24 2.53
N ALA A 1027 -15.97 -31.19 3.49
CA ALA A 1027 -15.77 -30.45 4.74
C ALA A 1027 -14.64 -31.04 5.60
N LEU A 1028 -14.45 -32.36 5.53
CA LEU A 1028 -13.58 -33.12 6.42
C LEU A 1028 -12.24 -33.53 5.78
N ASP A 1029 -12.10 -33.47 4.46
CA ASP A 1029 -10.83 -33.74 3.76
C ASP A 1029 -9.86 -32.54 3.89
N THR A 1030 -9.23 -32.46 5.06
CA THR A 1030 -8.38 -31.34 5.50
C THR A 1030 -7.45 -31.77 6.63
N ARG A 1031 -6.60 -30.85 7.12
CA ARG A 1031 -5.72 -31.10 8.28
C ARG A 1031 -6.52 -31.48 9.54
N PRO A 1032 -5.93 -32.21 10.51
CA PRO A 1032 -6.60 -32.64 11.73
C PRO A 1032 -7.39 -31.52 12.44
N PHE A 1033 -8.68 -31.74 12.71
CA PHE A 1033 -9.46 -30.84 13.58
C PHE A 1033 -9.08 -31.03 15.05
N THR A 1034 -9.07 -29.94 15.80
CA THR A 1034 -8.77 -29.97 17.24
C THR A 1034 -10.05 -30.08 18.08
N ARG A 1035 -9.87 -30.35 19.38
CA ARG A 1035 -10.96 -30.45 20.37
C ARG A 1035 -11.69 -29.12 20.57
N GLU A 1036 -11.00 -27.99 20.37
CA GLU A 1036 -11.54 -26.64 20.51
C GLU A 1036 -12.55 -26.34 19.39
N VAL A 1037 -12.23 -26.72 18.14
CA VAL A 1037 -13.16 -26.63 17.00
C VAL A 1037 -14.40 -27.49 17.26
N ALA A 1038 -14.24 -28.70 17.80
CA ALA A 1038 -15.37 -29.56 18.16
C ALA A 1038 -16.24 -28.97 19.28
N ALA A 1039 -15.64 -28.32 20.28
CA ALA A 1039 -16.36 -27.64 21.36
C ALA A 1039 -17.17 -26.44 20.82
N PHE A 1040 -16.56 -25.57 20.01
CA PHE A 1040 -17.26 -24.47 19.34
C PHE A 1040 -18.41 -24.98 18.46
N LEU A 1041 -18.17 -26.04 17.68
CA LEU A 1041 -19.19 -26.67 16.83
C LEU A 1041 -20.38 -27.18 17.65
N GLY A 1042 -20.13 -27.83 18.79
CA GLY A 1042 -21.19 -28.30 19.70
C GLY A 1042 -22.05 -27.16 20.24
N GLU A 1043 -21.44 -26.04 20.59
CA GLU A 1043 -22.15 -24.86 21.10
C GLU A 1043 -23.01 -24.19 20.03
N VAL A 1044 -22.50 -24.05 18.80
CA VAL A 1044 -23.28 -23.51 17.67
C VAL A 1044 -24.43 -24.45 17.29
N LEU A 1045 -24.18 -25.77 17.19
CA LEU A 1045 -25.22 -26.75 16.88
C LEU A 1045 -26.32 -26.77 17.95
N ARG A 1046 -25.97 -26.74 19.24
CA ARG A 1046 -26.94 -26.70 20.35
C ARG A 1046 -27.83 -25.46 20.28
N ARG A 1047 -27.29 -24.28 19.91
CA ARG A 1047 -28.11 -23.08 19.69
C ARG A 1047 -29.07 -23.22 18.51
N ARG A 1048 -28.63 -23.87 17.41
CA ARG A 1048 -29.43 -24.04 16.19
C ARG A 1048 -30.55 -25.07 16.32
N THR A 1049 -30.33 -26.16 17.05
CA THR A 1049 -31.24 -27.33 17.09
C THR A 1049 -31.77 -27.69 18.48
N GLY A 1050 -31.33 -27.03 19.55
CA GLY A 1050 -31.65 -27.37 20.95
C GLY A 1050 -30.88 -28.59 21.47
N ASP A 1051 -30.80 -29.66 20.66
CA ASP A 1051 -29.97 -30.85 20.91
C ASP A 1051 -28.99 -31.03 19.75
N ALA A 1052 -27.69 -30.83 20.02
CA ALA A 1052 -26.64 -30.93 19.02
C ALA A 1052 -26.51 -32.35 18.45
N LEU A 1053 -26.83 -33.39 19.23
CA LEU A 1053 -26.77 -34.79 18.80
C LEU A 1053 -27.82 -35.12 17.72
N GLN A 1054 -28.92 -34.35 17.67
CA GLN A 1054 -29.97 -34.48 16.66
C GLN A 1054 -29.75 -33.61 15.41
N SER A 1055 -28.67 -32.82 15.38
CA SER A 1055 -28.37 -31.96 14.23
C SER A 1055 -28.04 -32.76 12.97
N ARG A 1056 -28.40 -32.23 11.79
CA ARG A 1056 -28.09 -32.89 10.51
C ARG A 1056 -26.59 -33.04 10.29
N ALA A 1057 -25.78 -32.09 10.74
CA ALA A 1057 -24.33 -32.18 10.73
C ALA A 1057 -23.83 -33.41 11.50
N VAL A 1058 -24.27 -33.63 12.74
CA VAL A 1058 -23.89 -34.81 13.54
C VAL A 1058 -24.41 -36.10 12.93
N LEU A 1059 -25.64 -36.11 12.39
CA LEU A 1059 -26.18 -37.27 11.67
C LEU A 1059 -25.37 -37.60 10.40
N ALA A 1060 -24.85 -36.60 9.68
CA ALA A 1060 -23.97 -36.79 8.54
C ALA A 1060 -22.60 -37.36 8.95
N LEU A 1061 -21.99 -36.86 10.02
CA LEU A 1061 -20.78 -37.44 10.62
C LEU A 1061 -20.98 -38.91 11.00
N GLN A 1062 -22.10 -39.24 11.67
CA GLN A 1062 -22.45 -40.61 12.02
C GLN A 1062 -22.74 -41.49 10.79
N ALA A 1063 -23.34 -40.95 9.73
CA ALA A 1063 -23.60 -41.68 8.50
C ALA A 1063 -22.29 -42.03 7.77
N LEU A 1064 -21.35 -41.10 7.69
CA LEU A 1064 -20.02 -41.31 7.10
C LEU A 1064 -19.27 -42.46 7.80
N LEU A 1065 -19.32 -42.52 9.13
CA LEU A 1065 -18.75 -43.62 9.92
C LEU A 1065 -19.54 -44.94 9.85
N ARG A 1066 -20.74 -44.97 9.26
CA ARG A 1066 -21.54 -46.20 9.05
C ARG A 1066 -21.43 -46.78 7.63
N ALA A 1067 -21.13 -45.95 6.62
CA ALA A 1067 -21.37 -46.29 5.22
C ALA A 1067 -20.28 -47.15 4.53
N ARG A 1068 -19.10 -47.32 5.14
CA ARG A 1068 -17.90 -47.79 4.44
C ARG A 1068 -17.72 -49.31 4.48
N GLY A 1069 -17.38 -49.90 3.33
CA GLY A 1069 -17.27 -51.35 3.14
C GLY A 1069 -16.22 -51.76 2.10
N THR A 1070 -15.45 -52.81 2.44
CA THR A 1070 -14.61 -53.65 1.55
C THR A 1070 -13.56 -52.98 0.65
N GLU A 1071 -12.73 -52.06 1.17
CA GLU A 1071 -11.38 -51.88 0.64
C GLU A 1071 -10.34 -51.85 1.76
N SER A 1072 -9.31 -52.69 1.63
CA SER A 1072 -8.18 -52.79 2.55
C SER A 1072 -7.14 -51.70 2.26
N GLY A 1073 -7.39 -50.49 2.78
CA GLY A 1073 -6.52 -49.33 2.61
C GLY A 1073 -6.56 -48.40 3.83
N ARG A 1074 -5.64 -47.42 3.87
CA ARG A 1074 -5.65 -46.35 4.88
C ARG A 1074 -6.99 -45.59 4.82
N ALA A 1075 -7.48 -45.09 5.95
CA ALA A 1075 -8.62 -44.19 5.94
C ALA A 1075 -8.20 -42.84 5.35
N GLY A 1076 -9.11 -42.20 4.60
CA GLY A 1076 -8.91 -40.81 4.17
C GLY A 1076 -8.97 -39.84 5.38
N PRO A 1077 -8.46 -38.60 5.22
CA PRO A 1077 -8.54 -37.57 6.26
C PRO A 1077 -9.97 -37.35 6.75
N ALA A 1078 -10.96 -37.41 5.84
CA ALA A 1078 -12.36 -37.22 6.15
C ALA A 1078 -12.92 -38.14 7.25
N VAL A 1079 -12.63 -39.45 7.21
CA VAL A 1079 -13.08 -40.43 8.22
C VAL A 1079 -12.44 -40.13 9.58
N THR A 1080 -11.13 -39.85 9.58
CA THR A 1080 -10.36 -39.54 10.80
C THR A 1080 -10.87 -38.25 11.44
N ASN A 1081 -11.18 -37.23 10.63
CA ASN A 1081 -11.73 -35.96 11.07
C ASN A 1081 -13.19 -36.07 11.53
N ALA A 1082 -14.02 -36.92 10.91
CA ALA A 1082 -15.36 -37.22 11.41
C ALA A 1082 -15.32 -37.80 12.83
N PHE A 1083 -14.38 -38.72 13.06
CA PHE A 1083 -14.14 -39.30 14.37
C PHE A 1083 -13.65 -38.25 15.39
N ARG A 1084 -12.65 -37.43 15.05
CA ARG A 1084 -12.13 -36.36 15.92
C ARG A 1084 -13.24 -35.40 16.37
N LEU A 1085 -14.10 -34.96 15.43
CA LEU A 1085 -15.22 -34.08 15.75
C LEU A 1085 -16.26 -34.76 16.65
N LEU A 1086 -16.70 -35.99 16.34
CA LEU A 1086 -17.66 -36.71 17.19
C LEU A 1086 -17.12 -37.03 18.58
N HIS A 1087 -15.83 -37.35 18.70
CA HIS A 1087 -15.16 -37.56 19.98
C HIS A 1087 -15.09 -36.25 20.79
N GLY A 1088 -14.63 -35.16 20.17
CA GLY A 1088 -14.56 -33.84 20.80
C GLY A 1088 -15.94 -33.32 21.23
N LEU A 1089 -16.99 -33.57 20.44
CA LEU A 1089 -18.39 -33.26 20.78
C LEU A 1089 -18.88 -34.07 21.98
N ALA A 1090 -18.57 -35.37 22.07
CA ALA A 1090 -18.91 -36.19 23.23
C ALA A 1090 -18.26 -35.67 24.53
N VAL A 1091 -16.97 -35.31 24.44
CA VAL A 1091 -16.18 -34.76 25.54
C VAL A 1091 -16.67 -33.35 25.93
N TRP A 1092 -17.13 -32.54 24.97
CA TRP A 1092 -17.75 -31.24 25.21
C TRP A 1092 -19.09 -31.37 25.96
N ALA A 1093 -19.95 -32.29 25.51
CA ALA A 1093 -21.31 -32.45 26.00
C ALA A 1093 -21.39 -32.98 27.44
N GLN A 1094 -20.46 -33.87 27.82
CA GLN A 1094 -20.41 -34.49 29.16
C GLN A 1094 -21.70 -35.23 29.57
N ASP A 1095 -22.56 -35.53 28.60
CA ASP A 1095 -23.93 -36.03 28.81
C ASP A 1095 -24.02 -37.56 28.88
N GLY A 1096 -22.89 -38.25 28.67
CA GLY A 1096 -22.82 -39.70 28.67
C GLY A 1096 -23.68 -40.36 27.59
N ARG A 1097 -24.00 -39.66 26.49
CA ARG A 1097 -24.74 -40.21 25.34
C ARG A 1097 -23.83 -40.90 24.32
N GLN A 1098 -24.44 -41.65 23.41
CA GLN A 1098 -23.73 -42.37 22.34
C GLN A 1098 -23.56 -41.45 21.12
N TRP A 1099 -22.46 -40.71 21.07
CA TRP A 1099 -22.13 -39.77 19.98
C TRP A 1099 -21.56 -40.46 18.74
N LEU A 1100 -20.75 -41.50 18.93
CA LEU A 1100 -20.21 -42.35 17.88
C LEU A 1100 -21.23 -43.45 17.52
N PRO A 1101 -21.44 -43.76 16.22
CA PRO A 1101 -22.35 -44.83 15.85
C PRO A 1101 -21.80 -46.19 16.30
N GLU A 1102 -22.69 -47.10 16.70
CA GLU A 1102 -22.31 -48.50 16.91
C GLU A 1102 -21.64 -49.06 15.65
N ARG A 1103 -20.55 -49.82 15.83
CA ARG A 1103 -19.76 -50.41 14.74
C ARG A 1103 -19.20 -49.40 13.73
N ALA A 1104 -18.84 -48.20 14.21
CA ALA A 1104 -18.14 -47.17 13.44
C ALA A 1104 -16.96 -47.77 12.65
N ASP A 1105 -16.90 -47.50 11.33
CA ASP A 1105 -15.78 -47.89 10.49
C ASP A 1105 -14.63 -46.89 10.63
N LEU A 1106 -13.61 -47.33 11.37
CA LEU A 1106 -12.37 -46.62 11.64
C LEU A 1106 -11.17 -47.43 11.12
N ARG A 1107 -11.36 -48.28 10.10
CA ARG A 1107 -10.30 -49.12 9.55
C ARG A 1107 -9.21 -48.28 8.89
N GLY A 1108 -7.98 -48.45 9.36
CA GLY A 1108 -6.81 -47.76 8.85
C GLY A 1108 -6.73 -46.25 9.15
N VAL A 1109 -7.45 -45.74 10.17
CA VAL A 1109 -7.37 -44.32 10.60
C VAL A 1109 -6.02 -43.96 11.21
N GLU A 1110 -5.71 -42.66 11.21
CA GLU A 1110 -4.45 -42.10 11.72
C GLU A 1110 -4.70 -41.24 12.97
N LEU A 1111 -4.51 -41.86 14.13
CA LEU A 1111 -4.79 -41.33 15.48
C LEU A 1111 -3.55 -41.41 16.40
N THR A 1112 -2.36 -41.39 15.81
CA THR A 1112 -1.07 -41.34 16.53
C THR A 1112 -1.02 -40.12 17.46
N GLY A 1113 -0.80 -40.35 18.76
CA GLY A 1113 -0.67 -39.30 19.78
C GLY A 1113 -1.97 -38.63 20.27
N GLU A 1114 -3.15 -39.13 19.88
CA GLU A 1114 -4.44 -38.49 20.19
C GLU A 1114 -4.91 -38.70 21.65
N ASP A 1115 -5.62 -37.70 22.19
CA ASP A 1115 -6.35 -37.81 23.48
C ASP A 1115 -7.72 -38.46 23.23
N LEU A 1116 -7.82 -39.76 23.54
CA LEU A 1116 -8.99 -40.62 23.37
C LEU A 1116 -9.54 -41.12 24.72
N ARG A 1117 -9.28 -40.38 25.81
CA ARG A 1117 -9.66 -40.79 27.16
C ARG A 1117 -11.17 -40.83 27.32
N GLY A 1118 -11.69 -41.96 27.79
CA GLY A 1118 -13.13 -42.20 27.90
C GLY A 1118 -13.87 -42.39 26.56
N ALA A 1119 -13.16 -42.54 25.43
CA ALA A 1119 -13.76 -42.74 24.12
C ALA A 1119 -14.67 -43.99 24.09
N ARG A 1120 -15.83 -43.88 23.42
CA ARG A 1120 -16.82 -44.96 23.31
C ARG A 1120 -16.73 -45.63 21.95
N LEU A 1121 -15.84 -46.60 21.86
CA LEU A 1121 -15.45 -47.35 20.66
C LEU A 1121 -15.96 -48.81 20.68
N GLY A 1122 -16.96 -49.12 21.50
CA GLY A 1122 -17.59 -50.44 21.58
C GLY A 1122 -18.02 -50.96 20.21
N ALA A 1123 -17.60 -52.19 19.88
CA ALA A 1123 -17.80 -52.87 18.60
C ALA A 1123 -17.29 -52.13 17.34
N ALA A 1124 -16.48 -51.07 17.47
CA ALA A 1124 -15.92 -50.33 16.34
C ALA A 1124 -14.95 -51.18 15.49
N LEU A 1125 -14.85 -50.87 14.20
CA LEU A 1125 -13.96 -51.54 13.26
C LEU A 1125 -12.66 -50.73 13.15
N LEU A 1126 -11.62 -51.11 13.89
CA LEU A 1126 -10.33 -50.43 14.00
C LEU A 1126 -9.19 -51.22 13.30
N HIS A 1127 -9.53 -52.17 12.43
CA HIS A 1127 -8.54 -53.00 11.72
C HIS A 1127 -7.49 -52.13 11.01
N GLY A 1128 -6.20 -52.36 11.32
CA GLY A 1128 -5.08 -51.61 10.76
C GLY A 1128 -4.98 -50.13 11.17
N ALA A 1129 -5.75 -49.65 12.17
CA ALA A 1129 -5.66 -48.28 12.67
C ALA A 1129 -4.29 -47.99 13.31
N ARG A 1130 -3.83 -46.73 13.23
CA ARG A 1130 -2.62 -46.26 13.92
C ARG A 1130 -3.00 -45.40 15.12
N LEU A 1131 -2.56 -45.83 16.29
CA LEU A 1131 -2.87 -45.32 17.62
C LEU A 1131 -1.58 -45.24 18.47
N ALA A 1132 -0.41 -45.16 17.82
CA ALA A 1132 0.87 -45.12 18.51
C ALA A 1132 0.96 -43.87 19.41
N GLY A 1133 1.33 -44.04 20.68
CA GLY A 1133 1.37 -42.97 21.68
C GLY A 1133 0.02 -42.32 22.04
N ALA A 1134 -1.11 -42.86 21.58
CA ALA A 1134 -2.43 -42.34 21.93
C ALA A 1134 -2.79 -42.63 23.40
N ASP A 1135 -3.67 -41.82 23.98
CA ASP A 1135 -4.18 -42.01 25.34
C ASP A 1135 -5.63 -42.51 25.32
N LEU A 1136 -5.82 -43.83 25.48
CA LEU A 1136 -7.12 -44.51 25.52
C LEU A 1136 -7.61 -44.74 26.96
N SER A 1137 -7.06 -44.04 27.96
CA SER A 1137 -7.39 -44.30 29.36
C SER A 1137 -8.89 -44.13 29.65
N GLY A 1138 -9.51 -45.16 30.23
CA GLY A 1138 -10.94 -45.24 30.51
C GLY A 1138 -11.84 -45.43 29.27
N ALA A 1139 -11.28 -45.61 28.07
CA ALA A 1139 -12.05 -45.87 26.87
C ALA A 1139 -12.75 -47.25 26.90
N ASP A 1140 -13.88 -47.34 26.22
CA ASP A 1140 -14.58 -48.60 25.98
C ASP A 1140 -14.35 -49.09 24.55
N LEU A 1141 -13.65 -50.21 24.42
CA LEU A 1141 -13.33 -50.93 23.19
C LEU A 1141 -13.93 -52.35 23.22
N ALA A 1142 -14.94 -52.60 24.07
CA ALA A 1142 -15.57 -53.92 24.18
C ALA A 1142 -16.09 -54.41 22.81
N GLY A 1143 -15.68 -55.61 22.40
CA GLY A 1143 -16.04 -56.21 21.11
C GLY A 1143 -15.48 -55.52 19.86
N ALA A 1144 -14.58 -54.54 20.00
CA ALA A 1144 -13.98 -53.85 18.85
C ALA A 1144 -13.03 -54.75 18.05
N ASP A 1145 -12.91 -54.52 16.74
CA ASP A 1145 -11.95 -55.18 15.87
C ASP A 1145 -10.68 -54.33 15.71
N LEU A 1146 -9.71 -54.56 16.59
CA LEU A 1146 -8.37 -53.97 16.61
C LEU A 1146 -7.34 -54.79 15.81
N SER A 1147 -7.77 -55.74 14.97
CA SER A 1147 -6.83 -56.64 14.30
C SER A 1147 -5.82 -55.88 13.43
N HIS A 1148 -4.54 -56.22 13.57
CA HIS A 1148 -3.41 -55.52 12.93
C HIS A 1148 -3.30 -54.01 13.22
N ALA A 1149 -3.94 -53.48 14.27
CA ALA A 1149 -3.75 -52.10 14.70
C ALA A 1149 -2.34 -51.86 15.27
N VAL A 1150 -1.82 -50.64 15.09
CA VAL A 1150 -0.51 -50.20 15.60
C VAL A 1150 -0.74 -49.35 16.85
N LEU A 1151 -0.41 -49.89 18.01
CA LEU A 1151 -0.69 -49.39 19.36
C LEU A 1151 0.62 -49.19 20.16
N VAL A 1152 1.73 -48.90 19.46
CA VAL A 1152 3.06 -48.75 20.06
C VAL A 1152 3.07 -47.57 21.05
N GLY A 1153 3.44 -47.81 22.31
CA GLY A 1153 3.50 -46.77 23.35
C GLY A 1153 2.13 -46.21 23.78
N VAL A 1154 1.02 -46.90 23.46
CA VAL A 1154 -0.33 -46.46 23.83
C VAL A 1154 -0.57 -46.51 25.35
N ARG A 1155 -1.37 -45.58 25.90
CA ARG A 1155 -1.88 -45.68 27.28
C ARG A 1155 -3.27 -46.29 27.30
N LEU A 1156 -3.49 -47.25 28.19
CA LEU A 1156 -4.71 -48.05 28.33
C LEU A 1156 -5.17 -48.11 29.79
N GLU A 1157 -4.99 -47.04 30.58
CA GLU A 1157 -5.35 -47.07 32.00
C GLU A 1157 -6.87 -47.20 32.19
N GLY A 1158 -7.35 -48.30 32.76
CA GLY A 1158 -8.78 -48.55 32.97
C GLY A 1158 -9.59 -48.83 31.69
N THR A 1159 -8.93 -49.07 30.56
CA THR A 1159 -9.58 -49.32 29.26
C THR A 1159 -10.28 -50.69 29.23
N SER A 1160 -11.48 -50.76 28.66
CA SER A 1160 -12.23 -52.01 28.45
C SER A 1160 -11.93 -52.61 27.07
N LEU A 1161 -11.22 -53.73 27.02
CA LEU A 1161 -10.95 -54.52 25.81
C LEU A 1161 -11.82 -55.79 25.74
N ARG A 1162 -12.90 -55.89 26.52
CA ARG A 1162 -13.69 -57.12 26.69
C ARG A 1162 -14.14 -57.72 25.37
N GLY A 1163 -13.76 -58.96 25.06
CA GLY A 1163 -14.17 -59.62 23.82
C GLY A 1163 -13.67 -58.96 22.53
N ALA A 1164 -12.72 -58.02 22.60
CA ALA A 1164 -12.16 -57.36 21.42
C ALA A 1164 -11.27 -58.31 20.61
N ASN A 1165 -11.25 -58.15 19.29
CA ASN A 1165 -10.35 -58.86 18.39
C ASN A 1165 -9.11 -58.01 18.12
N ALA A 1166 -8.01 -58.24 18.83
CA ALA A 1166 -6.72 -57.60 18.64
C ALA A 1166 -5.70 -58.55 17.95
N THR A 1167 -6.18 -59.50 17.14
CA THR A 1167 -5.33 -60.47 16.42
C THR A 1167 -4.27 -59.74 15.59
N GLY A 1168 -2.98 -60.05 15.81
CA GLY A 1168 -1.88 -59.46 15.06
C GLY A 1168 -1.63 -57.96 15.30
N ALA A 1169 -2.21 -57.36 16.35
CA ALA A 1169 -1.97 -55.97 16.73
C ALA A 1169 -0.61 -55.77 17.43
N ASP A 1170 -0.05 -54.56 17.37
CA ASP A 1170 1.25 -54.22 17.94
C ASP A 1170 1.11 -53.27 19.15
N PHE A 1171 1.16 -53.83 20.36
CA PHE A 1171 1.17 -53.14 21.66
C PHE A 1171 2.60 -52.94 22.21
N THR A 1172 3.63 -52.88 21.35
CA THR A 1172 5.02 -52.66 21.82
C THR A 1172 5.10 -51.43 22.72
N GLN A 1173 5.70 -51.55 23.91
CA GLN A 1173 5.81 -50.46 24.92
C GLN A 1173 4.47 -49.88 25.43
N ALA A 1174 3.33 -50.56 25.25
CA ALA A 1174 2.04 -50.09 25.78
C ALA A 1174 1.98 -50.04 27.34
N GLU A 1175 1.29 -49.05 27.89
CA GLU A 1175 1.06 -48.84 29.33
C GLU A 1175 -0.42 -49.14 29.69
N ALA A 1176 -0.71 -50.36 30.15
CA ALA A 1176 -2.06 -50.87 30.39
C ALA A 1176 -2.32 -51.19 31.87
N THR A 1177 -2.51 -50.15 32.69
CA THR A 1177 -2.88 -50.28 34.10
C THR A 1177 -4.39 -50.51 34.26
N ARG A 1178 -4.84 -51.55 34.97
CA ARG A 1178 -6.27 -51.87 35.21
C ARG A 1178 -7.12 -52.04 33.95
N CYS A 1179 -6.49 -52.45 32.84
CA CYS A 1179 -7.19 -52.75 31.60
C CYS A 1179 -8.00 -54.06 31.75
N ASP A 1180 -9.20 -54.10 31.18
CA ASP A 1180 -10.08 -55.27 31.24
C ASP A 1180 -10.13 -56.00 29.87
N ALA A 1181 -9.21 -56.94 29.68
CA ALA A 1181 -9.05 -57.74 28.46
C ALA A 1181 -9.81 -59.09 28.52
N VAL A 1182 -10.84 -59.20 29.35
CA VAL A 1182 -11.62 -60.45 29.54
C VAL A 1182 -12.23 -60.91 28.22
N GLY A 1183 -11.91 -62.14 27.80
CA GLY A 1183 -12.37 -62.74 26.55
C GLY A 1183 -11.78 -62.14 25.26
N ALA A 1184 -10.78 -61.24 25.35
CA ALA A 1184 -10.17 -60.62 24.17
C ALA A 1184 -9.30 -61.61 23.39
N ASN A 1185 -9.26 -61.49 22.06
CA ASN A 1185 -8.37 -62.28 21.21
C ASN A 1185 -7.13 -61.47 20.82
N LEU A 1186 -5.99 -61.75 21.44
CA LEU A 1186 -4.68 -61.16 21.16
C LEU A 1186 -3.75 -62.17 20.43
N SER A 1187 -4.32 -63.16 19.74
CA SER A 1187 -3.52 -64.15 18.99
C SER A 1187 -2.59 -63.47 18.00
N ARG A 1188 -1.32 -63.88 17.97
CA ARG A 1188 -0.25 -63.28 17.13
C ARG A 1188 0.03 -61.78 17.37
N ALA A 1189 -0.50 -61.16 18.42
CA ALA A 1189 -0.18 -59.78 18.76
C ALA A 1189 1.27 -59.64 19.28
N THR A 1190 1.88 -58.47 19.12
CA THR A 1190 3.16 -58.12 19.73
C THR A 1190 2.90 -57.31 20.99
N LEU A 1191 3.44 -57.75 22.13
CA LEU A 1191 3.30 -57.14 23.46
C LEU A 1191 4.67 -56.73 24.03
N SER A 1192 5.70 -56.67 23.19
CA SER A 1192 7.09 -56.55 23.62
C SER A 1192 7.35 -55.24 24.37
N GLN A 1193 8.03 -55.32 25.51
CA GLN A 1193 8.27 -54.20 26.44
C GLN A 1193 7.01 -53.51 27.01
N SER A 1194 5.80 -54.08 26.85
CA SER A 1194 4.56 -53.51 27.42
C SER A 1194 4.40 -53.80 28.92
N VAL A 1195 3.62 -52.98 29.62
CA VAL A 1195 3.31 -53.11 31.05
C VAL A 1195 1.81 -53.24 31.24
N TRP A 1196 1.36 -54.32 31.87
CA TRP A 1196 -0.04 -54.63 32.14
C TRP A 1196 -0.26 -54.86 33.64
N TRP A 1197 -0.38 -53.77 34.41
CA TRP A 1197 -0.47 -53.80 35.88
C TRP A 1197 -1.93 -53.81 36.37
N GLU A 1198 -2.29 -54.68 37.33
CA GLU A 1198 -3.67 -54.83 37.84
C GLU A 1198 -4.72 -55.12 36.75
N SER A 1199 -4.31 -55.67 35.61
CA SER A 1199 -5.19 -55.90 34.44
C SER A 1199 -5.89 -57.26 34.49
N ARG A 1200 -7.08 -57.37 33.90
CA ARG A 1200 -7.90 -58.59 33.87
C ARG A 1200 -7.77 -59.32 32.55
N TRP A 1201 -7.66 -60.64 32.63
CA TRP A 1201 -7.28 -61.51 31.50
C TRP A 1201 -8.15 -62.78 31.40
N GLU A 1202 -9.22 -62.89 32.20
CA GLU A 1202 -10.06 -64.09 32.20
C GLU A 1202 -10.56 -64.45 30.79
N GLY A 1203 -10.16 -65.61 30.27
CA GLY A 1203 -10.57 -66.09 28.95
C GLY A 1203 -9.92 -65.38 27.75
N ALA A 1204 -8.88 -64.57 27.94
CA ALA A 1204 -8.15 -63.95 26.82
C ALA A 1204 -7.30 -64.98 26.04
N GLU A 1205 -7.26 -64.87 24.71
CA GLU A 1205 -6.45 -65.72 23.83
C GLU A 1205 -5.13 -65.03 23.46
N LEU A 1206 -4.00 -65.70 23.66
CA LEU A 1206 -2.63 -65.19 23.36
C LEU A 1206 -1.87 -66.11 22.39
N SER A 1207 -2.59 -66.87 21.56
CA SER A 1207 -2.01 -67.93 20.72
C SER A 1207 -1.02 -67.37 19.69
N GLY A 1208 0.27 -67.66 19.91
CA GLY A 1208 1.36 -67.19 19.05
C GLY A 1208 1.71 -65.71 19.20
N ALA A 1209 1.27 -65.05 20.27
CA ALA A 1209 1.66 -63.68 20.59
C ALA A 1209 3.14 -63.57 21.00
N GLU A 1210 3.80 -62.46 20.65
CA GLU A 1210 5.15 -62.14 21.11
C GLU A 1210 5.08 -61.35 22.42
N VAL A 1211 5.71 -61.83 23.49
CA VAL A 1211 5.65 -61.22 24.84
C VAL A 1211 7.04 -60.83 25.37
N THR A 1212 7.96 -60.46 24.47
CA THR A 1212 9.38 -60.22 24.81
C THR A 1212 9.54 -59.05 25.78
N ALA A 1213 9.98 -59.33 27.01
CA ALA A 1213 10.10 -58.33 28.08
C ALA A 1213 8.77 -57.62 28.47
N ALA A 1214 7.62 -58.26 28.25
CA ALA A 1214 6.32 -57.77 28.72
C ALA A 1214 6.15 -58.02 30.24
N LEU A 1215 5.67 -57.03 30.99
CA LEU A 1215 5.36 -57.14 32.42
C LEU A 1215 3.86 -57.30 32.64
N MET A 1216 3.37 -58.53 32.76
CA MET A 1216 1.95 -58.81 33.02
C MET A 1216 1.71 -59.16 34.50
N ILE A 1217 0.99 -58.29 35.22
CA ILE A 1217 0.65 -58.45 36.63
C ILE A 1217 -0.88 -58.37 36.76
N PRO A 1218 -1.56 -59.50 37.01
CA PRO A 1218 -3.03 -59.53 36.97
C PRO A 1218 -3.65 -58.77 38.15
N ALA A 1219 -4.89 -58.33 37.96
CA ALA A 1219 -5.73 -57.85 39.06
C ALA A 1219 -5.80 -58.91 40.16
N PRO A 1220 -5.70 -58.54 41.46
CA PRO A 1220 -5.96 -59.49 42.53
C PRO A 1220 -7.41 -60.00 42.40
N PRO A 1221 -7.65 -61.32 42.39
CA PRO A 1221 -9.01 -61.86 42.27
C PRO A 1221 -9.85 -61.32 43.43
N HIS A 1222 -11.11 -60.93 43.15
CA HIS A 1222 -11.99 -60.27 44.10
C HIS A 1222 -11.99 -60.96 45.47
N ALA A 1223 -11.24 -60.38 46.42
CA ALA A 1223 -11.21 -60.87 47.78
C ALA A 1223 -12.58 -60.61 48.41
N THR A 1224 -13.23 -61.70 48.83
CA THR A 1224 -14.30 -61.66 49.81
C THR A 1224 -13.85 -60.86 51.05
N PRO A 1225 -14.76 -60.14 51.73
CA PRO A 1225 -14.36 -59.03 52.57
C PRO A 1225 -13.58 -59.46 53.83
N ARG A 1226 -12.37 -58.89 53.94
CA ARG A 1226 -11.51 -58.75 55.13
C ARG A 1226 -10.99 -60.02 55.81
N LEU A 1227 -9.67 -60.07 55.93
CA LEU A 1227 -8.98 -60.03 57.24
C LEU A 1227 -7.55 -59.53 57.03
N ALA A 1228 -7.16 -58.45 57.71
CA ALA A 1228 -5.81 -57.89 57.61
C ALA A 1228 -4.88 -58.50 58.68
N PRO A 1229 -3.71 -59.06 58.31
CA PRO A 1229 -2.60 -59.20 59.23
C PRO A 1229 -1.91 -57.83 59.41
N ARG A 1230 -1.70 -57.42 60.66
CA ARG A 1230 -0.92 -56.21 60.97
C ARG A 1230 0.58 -56.47 60.74
N SER A 1231 1.30 -55.38 60.48
CA SER A 1231 2.77 -55.24 60.42
C SER A 1231 3.54 -56.12 59.42
N LEU A 1232 3.86 -55.53 58.28
CA LEU A 1232 5.17 -55.72 57.63
C LEU A 1232 5.95 -54.41 57.79
N GLN A 1233 7.10 -54.45 58.47
CA GLN A 1233 8.05 -53.33 58.48
C GLN A 1233 9.02 -53.50 57.30
N PRO A 1234 9.21 -52.50 56.44
CA PRO A 1234 10.20 -52.58 55.37
C PRO A 1234 11.61 -52.63 55.97
N ARG A 1235 12.43 -53.58 55.53
CA ARG A 1235 13.86 -53.62 55.82
C ARG A 1235 14.63 -53.02 54.66
N ILE A 1236 15.36 -51.94 54.92
CA ILE A 1236 16.30 -51.35 53.97
C ILE A 1236 17.63 -52.10 54.11
N ALA A 1237 18.17 -52.59 52.99
CA ALA A 1237 19.52 -53.14 52.91
C ALA A 1237 20.41 -52.15 52.14
N THR A 1238 21.50 -51.70 52.76
CA THR A 1238 22.48 -50.79 52.16
C THR A 1238 23.70 -51.60 51.70
N GLY A 1239 24.18 -51.32 50.49
CA GLY A 1239 25.29 -52.09 49.88
C GLY A 1239 25.80 -51.47 48.59
N HIS A 1240 24.89 -50.95 47.75
CA HIS A 1240 25.26 -50.18 46.56
C HIS A 1240 25.47 -48.70 46.90
N ALA A 1241 26.51 -48.11 46.31
CA ALA A 1241 26.78 -46.68 46.24
C ALA A 1241 26.22 -46.04 44.96
N GLY A 1242 25.92 -46.84 43.92
CA GLY A 1242 25.28 -46.43 42.68
C GLY A 1242 23.80 -46.84 42.58
N GLY A 1243 23.13 -46.50 41.48
CA GLY A 1243 21.75 -46.93 41.22
C GLY A 1243 21.67 -48.45 41.01
N VAL A 1244 20.72 -49.11 41.68
CA VAL A 1244 20.48 -50.56 41.50
C VAL A 1244 19.81 -50.79 40.15
N ARG A 1245 20.44 -51.56 39.26
CA ARG A 1245 19.97 -51.83 37.90
C ARG A 1245 19.27 -53.16 37.73
N SER A 1246 19.56 -54.15 38.57
CA SER A 1246 18.78 -55.40 38.57
C SER A 1246 18.72 -56.05 39.94
N VAL A 1247 17.66 -56.83 40.17
CA VAL A 1247 17.44 -57.62 41.38
C VAL A 1247 16.92 -59.01 41.01
N SER A 1248 17.35 -60.02 41.75
CA SER A 1248 16.92 -61.41 41.56
C SER A 1248 16.76 -62.10 42.91
N TRP A 1249 15.73 -62.93 43.04
CA TRP A 1249 15.48 -63.73 44.24
C TRP A 1249 15.84 -65.20 43.99
N SER A 1250 16.39 -65.87 45.00
CA SER A 1250 16.48 -67.33 44.98
C SER A 1250 15.07 -67.95 44.93
N GLY A 1251 14.93 -69.10 44.29
CA GLY A 1251 13.63 -69.78 44.12
C GLY A 1251 12.94 -70.22 45.42
N ASP A 1252 13.63 -70.16 46.56
CA ASP A 1252 13.07 -70.37 47.91
C ASP A 1252 12.62 -69.06 48.60
N GLY A 1253 12.78 -67.90 47.94
CA GLY A 1253 12.42 -66.58 48.45
C GLY A 1253 13.30 -66.06 49.60
N ARG A 1254 14.42 -66.73 49.93
CA ARG A 1254 15.22 -66.40 51.13
C ARG A 1254 16.46 -65.54 50.86
N ARG A 1255 16.89 -65.40 49.61
CA ARG A 1255 18.07 -64.61 49.23
C ARG A 1255 17.70 -63.65 48.12
N LEU A 1256 18.19 -62.43 48.24
CA LEU A 1256 18.13 -61.38 47.23
C LEU A 1256 19.56 -61.16 46.74
N ALA A 1257 19.75 -61.15 45.42
CA ALA A 1257 20.93 -60.63 44.75
C ALA A 1257 20.55 -59.32 44.06
N SER A 1258 21.42 -58.32 44.13
CA SER A 1258 21.28 -57.04 43.43
C SER A 1258 22.56 -56.71 42.68
N SER A 1259 22.44 -56.00 41.57
CA SER A 1259 23.57 -55.38 40.86
C SER A 1259 23.28 -53.91 40.62
N GLY A 1260 24.32 -53.08 40.68
CA GLY A 1260 24.23 -51.63 40.59
C GLY A 1260 25.26 -51.04 39.64
N GLU A 1261 25.20 -49.72 39.45
CA GLU A 1261 26.14 -48.96 38.61
C GLU A 1261 27.57 -48.91 39.15
N ASP A 1262 27.79 -49.39 40.37
CA ASP A 1262 29.04 -49.38 41.12
C ASP A 1262 29.87 -50.67 40.98
N GLY A 1263 29.34 -51.72 40.33
CA GLY A 1263 30.06 -52.98 40.05
C GLY A 1263 29.23 -54.24 40.25
#